data_AF-A0A6B1EST3-F1
#
_entry.id   AF-A0A6B1EST3-F1
#
_cell.length_a   1.000
_cell.length_b   1.000
_cell.length_c   1.000
_cell.angle_alpha   90.00
_cell.angle_beta   90.00
_cell.angle_gamma   90.00
#
_symmetry.space_group_name_H-M   'P 1'
#
loop_
_entity.id
_entity.type
_entity.pdbx_description
1 polymer ?
#
loop_
_entity_poly.entity_id
_entity_poly.type
_entity_poly.pdbx_seq_one_letter_code
_entity_poly.pdbx_strand_id
1 'polypeptide(L)'
;MTCIHWLKVKPLRHVLAAVLFFLLTIGMTWPFILQLNTHVTPGQQPAMSVSYLGLWTLAWNHHWIRGQADGYWDANHFAPHRKTLAYSEPQFGIGLLTFPVMLFGGNTVLAYNLAILAFFWGAGMAIYALCWWLFGLVNGIRQNDRCIASITAGILYAFTPYMFEQIALIQLLTTLFPPLCLLALHRFFHQKRWVDALLFSAGFLGCWYTCAYYGLFFSVFVVSFTLVFWNRGLLTWQNLLRGLVSVMILMICLLPLANGMHSAKTALSHDWPVELVRGLSAALMEYFQFPASSLLYEHILGLGSSGGSLFGGGMLLCLACVGVITVFRSPVMINNGSVDSKIPSMNHQIRPSFRRCGVFYIAMALVAFILSLGLALTPTHTDGLGVYRFLVWLSPYNLLHKFVPGFSSIRAPNRFCIFVVLFLAILAGLGMLWVCHCFRSRKRWGVIVFLISISIFELWPTPLRFVKVPVTEAELPRIYQHLKNLPADAVLIEYPLSFSESEQGNEEVSRTMYFSTFHWYRLVDGYTSFAPPANFDLQRVLERLDTKSTISALKAFGIDYLLAHWGGMPAEQKMLLRTLEVAGNLKPIVREGNQHTLYQIDNSQHKSTAPRLPNIERLAIYEGDQQQRDVRVCFYYQIEMDEVLLVTPWQNSVECQISWYKKLESAPEKDSKPILVKNVPFQGSRLLNASLNAIAIAVPAPAPGKYRVTVKHRLSSRSVTKTGVCEIYPHGFVRFHEDP
;
A
#
# COMPACT_ATOMS: atom_id res chain seq x y z
N MET A 1 -39.11 -28.45 -9.36
CA MET A 1 -39.42 -28.62 -7.91
C MET A 1 -38.23 -29.07 -7.05
N THR A 2 -36.97 -28.90 -7.48
CA THR A 2 -35.76 -29.40 -6.76
C THR A 2 -34.78 -28.32 -6.28
N CYS A 3 -35.20 -27.04 -6.22
CA CYS A 3 -34.35 -25.93 -5.72
C CYS A 3 -34.56 -25.56 -4.23
N ILE A 4 -35.56 -26.12 -3.54
CA ILE A 4 -35.95 -25.66 -2.19
C ILE A 4 -35.32 -26.50 -1.05
N HIS A 5 -34.55 -27.55 -1.35
CA HIS A 5 -33.97 -28.40 -0.30
C HIS A 5 -32.75 -27.80 0.43
N TRP A 6 -32.19 -26.67 -0.04
CA TRP A 6 -31.05 -25.99 0.60
C TRP A 6 -31.42 -25.20 1.87
N LEU A 7 -32.71 -24.93 2.13
CA LEU A 7 -33.19 -24.14 3.27
C LEU A 7 -33.48 -24.98 4.54
N LYS A 8 -33.18 -26.29 4.54
CA LYS A 8 -33.38 -27.18 5.70
C LYS A 8 -32.15 -27.30 6.63
N VAL A 9 -31.29 -26.30 6.68
CA VAL A 9 -30.33 -26.14 7.79
C VAL A 9 -30.90 -25.05 8.69
N LYS A 10 -31.24 -25.35 9.95
CA LYS A 10 -31.65 -24.31 10.92
C LYS A 10 -30.51 -23.28 10.98
N PRO A 11 -30.65 -22.06 10.40
CA PRO A 11 -29.53 -21.13 10.21
C PRO A 11 -29.13 -20.43 11.51
N LEU A 12 -29.82 -20.72 12.61
CA LEU A 12 -29.72 -20.02 13.88
C LEU A 12 -28.28 -19.86 14.38
N ARG A 13 -27.41 -20.86 14.22
CA ARG A 13 -26.01 -20.80 14.70
C ARG A 13 -25.17 -19.80 13.92
N HIS A 14 -25.36 -19.76 12.60
CA HIS A 14 -24.64 -18.84 11.73
C HIS A 14 -25.14 -17.40 11.94
N VAL A 15 -26.45 -17.24 12.16
CA VAL A 15 -27.05 -15.96 12.55
C VAL A 15 -26.51 -15.50 13.91
N LEU A 16 -26.45 -16.38 14.91
CA LEU A 16 -25.89 -16.05 16.22
C LEU A 16 -24.41 -15.66 16.15
N ALA A 17 -23.61 -16.34 15.33
CA ALA A 17 -22.23 -15.95 15.10
C ALA A 17 -22.14 -14.56 14.45
N ALA A 18 -22.96 -14.29 13.43
CA ALA A 18 -23.01 -12.99 12.76
C ALA A 18 -23.42 -11.85 13.71
N VAL A 19 -24.42 -12.09 14.58
CA VAL A 19 -24.84 -11.14 15.61
C VAL A 19 -23.74 -10.93 16.65
N LEU A 20 -23.07 -12.00 17.09
CA LEU A 20 -21.95 -11.88 18.02
C LEU A 20 -20.82 -11.02 17.46
N PHE A 21 -20.38 -11.29 16.22
CA PHE A 21 -19.34 -10.48 15.60
C PHE A 21 -19.79 -9.02 15.42
N PHE A 22 -21.04 -8.78 15.07
CA PHE A 22 -21.57 -7.42 14.95
C PHE A 22 -21.56 -6.67 16.29
N LEU A 23 -22.01 -7.32 17.38
CA LEU A 23 -21.98 -6.75 18.72
C LEU A 23 -20.55 -6.50 19.21
N LEU A 24 -19.61 -7.41 18.94
CA LEU A 24 -18.19 -7.21 19.27
C LEU A 24 -17.59 -6.06 18.45
N THR A 25 -17.90 -5.96 17.16
CA THR A 25 -17.48 -4.84 16.33
C THR A 25 -17.97 -3.51 16.91
N ILE A 26 -19.24 -3.41 17.32
CA ILE A 26 -19.75 -2.20 17.97
C ILE A 26 -19.06 -1.95 19.32
N GLY A 27 -18.96 -2.97 20.17
CA GLY A 27 -18.41 -2.83 21.52
C GLY A 27 -16.94 -2.45 21.54
N MET A 28 -16.12 -3.10 20.70
CA MET A 28 -14.67 -2.86 20.63
C MET A 28 -14.33 -1.60 19.82
N THR A 29 -15.25 -1.05 19.04
CA THR A 29 -15.05 0.26 18.40
C THR A 29 -15.81 1.39 19.11
N TRP A 30 -16.44 1.12 20.26
CA TRP A 30 -17.24 2.12 20.97
C TRP A 30 -16.41 3.38 21.31
N PRO A 31 -16.96 4.61 21.19
CA PRO A 31 -18.33 4.98 20.80
C PRO A 31 -18.56 5.23 19.29
N PHE A 32 -17.77 4.65 18.39
CA PHE A 32 -17.74 4.99 16.96
C PHE A 32 -19.12 5.03 16.26
N ILE A 33 -20.01 4.09 16.61
CA ILE A 33 -21.35 3.99 16.03
C ILE A 33 -22.21 5.26 16.22
N LEU A 34 -21.93 6.06 17.26
CA LEU A 34 -22.71 7.26 17.59
C LEU A 34 -22.38 8.47 16.69
N GLN A 35 -21.24 8.43 15.99
CA GLN A 35 -20.69 9.59 15.27
C GLN A 35 -20.25 9.26 13.84
N LEU A 36 -20.80 8.17 13.26
CA LEU A 36 -20.40 7.63 11.95
C LEU A 36 -20.45 8.63 10.79
N ASN A 37 -21.27 9.67 10.87
CA ASN A 37 -21.48 10.60 9.77
C ASN A 37 -20.56 11.82 9.82
N THR A 38 -19.81 12.05 10.90
CA THR A 38 -19.12 13.33 11.19
C THR A 38 -17.72 13.19 11.77
N HIS A 39 -17.37 12.04 12.35
CA HIS A 39 -16.08 11.86 13.00
C HIS A 39 -15.30 10.72 12.38
N VAL A 40 -13.98 10.84 12.37
CA VAL A 40 -13.04 9.82 11.89
C VAL A 40 -11.94 9.61 12.92
N THR A 41 -11.43 8.39 13.02
CA THR A 41 -10.34 8.06 13.94
C THR A 41 -8.98 8.16 13.26
N PRO A 42 -7.95 8.74 13.92
CA PRO A 42 -6.56 8.54 13.52
C PRO A 42 -6.02 7.17 13.99
N GLY A 43 -6.80 6.39 14.75
CA GLY A 43 -6.32 5.18 15.38
C GLY A 43 -5.20 5.48 16.37
N GLN A 44 -4.13 4.69 16.29
CA GLN A 44 -2.87 4.95 17.00
C GLN A 44 -1.89 5.81 16.20
N GLN A 45 -2.30 6.33 15.03
CA GLN A 45 -1.46 7.28 14.32
C GLN A 45 -1.43 8.60 15.10
N PRO A 46 -0.26 9.23 15.18
CA PRO A 46 -0.12 10.45 15.97
C PRO A 46 -0.90 11.64 15.34
N ALA A 47 -1.17 11.59 14.02
CA ALA A 47 -1.89 12.59 13.23
C ALA A 47 -3.01 12.00 12.37
N MET A 48 -3.92 12.87 11.92
CA MET A 48 -5.05 12.53 11.03
C MET A 48 -4.65 12.32 9.56
N SER A 49 -3.37 12.46 9.22
CA SER A 49 -2.90 12.55 7.83
C SER A 49 -3.31 11.36 6.96
N VAL A 50 -3.16 10.16 7.48
CA VAL A 50 -3.52 8.93 6.77
C VAL A 50 -5.04 8.74 6.69
N SER A 51 -5.79 9.19 7.69
CA SER A 51 -7.25 9.16 7.69
C SER A 51 -7.83 10.14 6.65
N TYR A 52 -7.26 11.34 6.53
CA TYR A 52 -7.62 12.30 5.48
C TYR A 52 -7.30 11.75 4.08
N LEU A 53 -6.15 11.10 3.89
CA LEU A 53 -5.83 10.41 2.64
C LEU A 53 -6.86 9.32 2.32
N GLY A 54 -7.26 8.52 3.31
CA GLY A 54 -8.29 7.49 3.14
C GLY A 54 -9.64 8.07 2.72
N LEU A 55 -10.07 9.17 3.36
CA LEU A 55 -11.29 9.90 3.00
C LEU A 55 -11.22 10.46 1.58
N TRP A 56 -10.13 11.13 1.24
CA TRP A 56 -9.95 11.72 -0.09
C TRP A 56 -9.94 10.65 -1.18
N THR A 57 -9.20 9.54 -0.99
CA THR A 57 -9.14 8.44 -1.96
C THR A 57 -10.52 7.83 -2.16
N LEU A 58 -11.29 7.65 -1.07
CA LEU A 58 -12.65 7.13 -1.16
C LEU A 58 -13.58 8.10 -1.90
N ALA A 59 -13.50 9.40 -1.61
CA ALA A 59 -14.26 10.43 -2.30
C ALA A 59 -13.94 10.46 -3.80
N TRP A 60 -12.65 10.35 -4.18
CA TRP A 60 -12.22 10.31 -5.58
C TRP A 60 -12.83 9.12 -6.32
N ASN A 61 -12.83 7.94 -5.70
CA ASN A 61 -13.48 6.76 -6.26
C ASN A 61 -14.98 6.99 -6.50
N HIS A 62 -15.71 7.56 -5.53
CA HIS A 62 -17.13 7.86 -5.70
C HIS A 62 -17.39 8.93 -6.76
N HIS A 63 -16.53 9.95 -6.83
CA HIS A 63 -16.57 11.00 -7.85
C HIS A 63 -16.41 10.43 -9.26
N TRP A 64 -15.44 9.52 -9.45
CA TRP A 64 -15.25 8.83 -10.73
C TRP A 64 -16.41 7.87 -11.07
N ILE A 65 -16.89 7.06 -10.11
CA ILE A 65 -18.02 6.14 -10.33
C ILE A 65 -19.30 6.91 -10.75
N ARG A 66 -19.47 8.16 -10.28
CA ARG A 66 -20.57 9.06 -10.69
C ARG A 66 -20.39 9.66 -12.08
N GLY A 67 -19.29 9.38 -12.79
CA GLY A 67 -18.98 9.96 -14.09
C GLY A 67 -18.63 11.44 -14.05
N GLN A 68 -18.14 11.94 -12.90
CA GLN A 68 -17.83 13.36 -12.69
C GLN A 68 -16.34 13.69 -12.91
N ALA A 69 -15.53 12.70 -13.30
CA ALA A 69 -14.11 12.85 -13.62
C ALA A 69 -13.78 12.20 -14.97
N ASP A 70 -12.92 12.85 -15.76
CA ASP A 70 -12.57 12.42 -17.12
C ASP A 70 -11.66 11.17 -17.16
N GLY A 71 -10.93 10.88 -16.08
CA GLY A 71 -10.00 9.76 -16.00
C GLY A 71 -9.83 9.23 -14.58
N TYR A 72 -9.80 7.90 -14.42
CA TYR A 72 -9.70 7.26 -13.10
C TYR A 72 -8.37 7.58 -12.40
N TRP A 73 -7.27 7.54 -13.15
CA TRP A 73 -5.93 7.69 -12.58
C TRP A 73 -5.52 9.15 -12.38
N ASP A 74 -6.10 10.08 -13.13
CA ASP A 74 -5.70 11.49 -13.18
C ASP A 74 -6.41 12.30 -12.08
N ALA A 75 -5.99 12.07 -10.85
CA ALA A 75 -6.57 12.72 -9.69
C ALA A 75 -6.21 14.21 -9.58
N ASN A 76 -7.01 14.94 -8.79
CA ASN A 76 -6.93 16.39 -8.68
C ASN A 76 -5.78 16.92 -7.80
N HIS A 77 -4.75 16.13 -7.52
CA HIS A 77 -3.58 16.55 -6.72
C HIS A 77 -2.28 16.33 -7.51
N PHE A 78 -1.21 17.00 -7.08
CA PHE A 78 0.08 17.08 -7.81
C PHE A 78 -0.02 17.59 -9.24
N ALA A 79 -0.86 18.58 -9.53
CA ALA A 79 -0.80 19.26 -10.82
C ALA A 79 0.62 19.81 -11.09
N PRO A 80 1.14 19.70 -12.33
CA PRO A 80 0.49 19.20 -13.54
C PRO A 80 0.77 17.71 -13.86
N HIS A 81 1.19 16.91 -12.87
CA HIS A 81 1.42 15.48 -13.03
C HIS A 81 0.17 14.72 -13.47
N ARG A 82 0.39 13.55 -14.07
CA ARG A 82 -0.65 12.62 -14.52
C ARG A 82 -0.59 11.33 -13.73
N LYS A 83 -1.72 10.63 -13.71
CA LYS A 83 -1.91 9.35 -13.03
C LYS A 83 -1.59 9.40 -11.53
N THR A 84 -1.83 10.54 -10.89
CA THR A 84 -1.44 10.84 -9.52
C THR A 84 -2.18 9.98 -8.49
N LEU A 85 -3.35 9.41 -8.83
CA LEU A 85 -4.01 8.42 -7.97
C LEU A 85 -3.11 7.19 -7.71
N ALA A 86 -2.30 6.78 -8.68
CA ALA A 86 -1.40 5.63 -8.54
C ALA A 86 -0.14 5.93 -7.70
N TYR A 87 -0.01 7.15 -7.16
CA TYR A 87 1.05 7.50 -6.21
C TYR A 87 0.72 7.01 -4.79
N SER A 88 -0.48 6.48 -4.58
CA SER A 88 -0.82 5.66 -3.43
C SER A 88 -1.73 4.50 -3.82
N GLU A 89 -2.19 3.74 -2.82
CA GLU A 89 -3.15 2.67 -3.03
C GLU A 89 -4.48 3.25 -3.55
N PRO A 90 -4.99 2.82 -4.71
CA PRO A 90 -6.18 3.42 -5.32
C PRO A 90 -7.51 3.00 -4.67
N GLN A 91 -7.54 1.89 -3.91
CA GLN A 91 -8.68 1.45 -3.09
C GLN A 91 -10.02 1.29 -3.84
N PHE A 92 -9.99 1.01 -5.16
CA PHE A 92 -11.18 0.90 -6.00
C PHE A 92 -12.25 -0.03 -5.43
N GLY A 93 -11.83 -1.18 -4.89
CA GLY A 93 -12.74 -2.16 -4.32
C GLY A 93 -13.51 -1.62 -3.12
N ILE A 94 -12.87 -0.77 -2.29
CA ILE A 94 -13.53 -0.13 -1.15
C ILE A 94 -14.52 0.93 -1.63
N GLY A 95 -14.14 1.72 -2.64
CA GLY A 95 -15.02 2.67 -3.31
C GLY A 95 -16.28 2.00 -3.86
N LEU A 96 -16.12 0.88 -4.56
CA LEU A 96 -17.23 0.12 -5.13
C LEU A 96 -18.16 -0.46 -4.05
N LEU A 97 -17.60 -1.04 -2.98
CA LEU A 97 -18.38 -1.63 -1.88
C LEU A 97 -19.18 -0.59 -1.10
N THR A 98 -18.67 0.63 -1.01
CA THR A 98 -19.30 1.72 -0.25
C THR A 98 -20.15 2.66 -1.11
N PHE A 99 -20.08 2.55 -2.44
CA PHE A 99 -20.86 3.37 -3.35
C PHE A 99 -22.38 3.34 -3.07
N PRO A 100 -23.02 2.23 -2.63
CA PRO A 100 -24.42 2.26 -2.24
C PRO A 100 -24.76 3.30 -1.16
N VAL A 101 -23.85 3.58 -0.23
CA VAL A 101 -24.05 4.64 0.78
C VAL A 101 -24.26 6.00 0.12
N MET A 102 -23.52 6.26 -0.97
CA MET A 102 -23.60 7.48 -1.76
C MET A 102 -24.87 7.56 -2.62
N LEU A 103 -25.48 6.43 -2.97
CA LEU A 103 -26.77 6.36 -3.68
C LEU A 103 -27.95 6.69 -2.76
N PHE A 104 -27.86 6.32 -1.48
CA PHE A 104 -28.88 6.59 -0.46
C PHE A 104 -28.69 7.92 0.29
N GLY A 105 -27.96 8.87 -0.31
CA GLY A 105 -27.77 10.21 0.24
C GLY A 105 -26.78 10.31 1.41
N GLY A 106 -25.97 9.28 1.64
CA GLY A 106 -24.87 9.33 2.60
C GLY A 106 -23.70 10.22 2.12
N ASN A 107 -22.78 10.49 3.04
CA ASN A 107 -21.55 11.23 2.77
C ASN A 107 -20.31 10.30 2.81
N THR A 108 -19.16 10.79 2.36
CA THR A 108 -17.92 10.01 2.31
C THR A 108 -17.47 9.52 3.69
N VAL A 109 -17.69 10.31 4.75
CA VAL A 109 -17.33 9.95 6.12
C VAL A 109 -18.15 8.75 6.61
N LEU A 110 -19.45 8.75 6.35
CA LEU A 110 -20.34 7.62 6.62
C LEU A 110 -19.92 6.38 5.85
N ALA A 111 -19.61 6.53 4.56
CA ALA A 111 -19.13 5.44 3.71
C ALA A 111 -17.82 4.83 4.25
N TYR A 112 -16.86 5.67 4.62
CA TYR A 112 -15.57 5.28 5.19
C TYR A 112 -15.74 4.53 6.51
N ASN A 113 -16.55 5.07 7.42
CA ASN A 113 -16.76 4.49 8.75
C ASN A 113 -17.56 3.18 8.69
N LEU A 114 -18.58 3.10 7.83
CA LEU A 114 -19.32 1.85 7.62
C LEU A 114 -18.42 0.76 7.02
N ALA A 115 -17.48 1.12 6.13
CA ALA A 115 -16.51 0.16 5.62
C ALA A 115 -15.60 -0.39 6.72
N ILE A 116 -15.09 0.45 7.63
CA ILE A 116 -14.30 -0.03 8.79
C ILE A 116 -15.10 -1.08 9.58
N LEU A 117 -16.34 -0.78 9.97
CA LEU A 117 -17.19 -1.71 10.71
C LEU A 117 -17.46 -3.01 9.92
N ALA A 118 -17.77 -2.87 8.62
CA ALA A 118 -18.02 -4.01 7.75
C ALA A 118 -16.79 -4.91 7.60
N PHE A 119 -15.58 -4.35 7.61
CA PHE A 119 -14.34 -5.11 7.51
C PHE A 119 -14.01 -5.88 8.79
N PHE A 120 -14.21 -5.31 9.98
CA PHE A 120 -14.11 -6.06 11.24
C PHE A 120 -15.12 -7.22 11.30
N TRP A 121 -16.39 -6.92 11.03
CA TRP A 121 -17.45 -7.94 11.02
C TRP A 121 -17.19 -9.02 9.95
N GLY A 122 -16.82 -8.60 8.75
CA GLY A 122 -16.55 -9.46 7.61
C GLY A 122 -15.34 -10.37 7.84
N ALA A 123 -14.27 -9.87 8.47
CA ALA A 123 -13.09 -10.67 8.79
C ALA A 123 -13.43 -11.83 9.74
N GLY A 124 -14.22 -11.55 10.79
CA GLY A 124 -14.68 -12.56 11.74
C GLY A 124 -15.56 -13.62 11.08
N MET A 125 -16.51 -13.18 10.25
CA MET A 125 -17.39 -14.06 9.49
C MET A 125 -16.66 -14.90 8.44
N ALA A 126 -15.65 -14.34 7.77
CA ALA A 126 -14.87 -15.03 6.75
C ALA A 126 -14.04 -16.18 7.34
N ILE A 127 -13.33 -15.92 8.45
CA ILE A 127 -12.63 -16.98 9.20
C ILE A 127 -13.61 -18.00 9.75
N TYR A 128 -14.70 -17.54 10.36
CA TYR A 128 -15.73 -18.44 10.89
C TYR A 128 -16.22 -19.41 9.79
N ALA A 129 -16.50 -18.91 8.58
CA ALA A 129 -16.93 -19.73 7.46
C ALA A 129 -15.84 -20.70 6.99
N LEU A 130 -14.58 -20.26 6.91
CA LEU A 130 -13.44 -21.09 6.56
C LEU A 130 -13.21 -22.22 7.58
N CYS A 131 -13.08 -21.89 8.86
CA CYS A 131 -12.90 -22.84 9.95
C CYS A 131 -14.11 -23.77 10.07
N TRP A 132 -15.33 -23.24 9.93
CA TRP A 132 -16.52 -24.06 9.88
C TRP A 132 -16.36 -25.10 8.78
N TRP A 133 -16.09 -24.72 7.53
CA TRP A 133 -15.88 -25.66 6.43
C TRP A 133 -14.80 -26.70 6.74
N LEU A 134 -13.59 -26.27 7.12
CA LEU A 134 -12.45 -27.14 7.40
C LEU A 134 -12.73 -28.17 8.50
N PHE A 135 -13.29 -27.72 9.62
CA PHE A 135 -13.58 -28.61 10.75
C PHE A 135 -14.77 -29.53 10.45
N GLY A 136 -15.61 -29.17 9.47
CA GLY A 136 -16.66 -30.03 8.96
C GLY A 136 -16.19 -31.20 8.11
N LEU A 137 -14.95 -31.18 7.64
CA LEU A 137 -14.36 -32.29 6.88
C LEU A 137 -14.04 -33.50 7.77
N VAL A 138 -14.06 -33.32 9.10
CA VAL A 138 -13.72 -34.37 10.05
C VAL A 138 -15.00 -34.97 10.67
N ASN A 139 -15.17 -36.28 10.54
CA ASN A 139 -16.37 -37.01 11.00
C ASN A 139 -16.38 -37.23 12.51
N GLY A 140 -17.46 -36.81 13.20
CA GLY A 140 -17.67 -37.05 14.64
C GLY A 140 -17.56 -35.79 15.52
N ILE A 141 -17.25 -34.63 14.94
CA ILE A 141 -17.28 -33.35 15.64
C ILE A 141 -18.74 -32.94 15.86
N ARG A 142 -19.10 -32.63 17.12
CA ARG A 142 -20.41 -32.06 17.44
C ARG A 142 -20.53 -30.69 16.78
N GLN A 143 -21.68 -30.40 16.18
CA GLN A 143 -21.93 -29.11 15.54
C GLN A 143 -21.73 -27.91 16.49
N ASN A 144 -21.99 -28.08 17.80
CA ASN A 144 -21.78 -27.02 18.80
C ASN A 144 -20.29 -26.73 18.96
N ASP A 145 -19.47 -27.78 19.13
CA ASP A 145 -18.03 -27.65 19.32
C ASP A 145 -17.36 -27.07 18.06
N ARG A 146 -17.83 -27.47 16.87
CA ARG A 146 -17.45 -26.85 15.58
C ARG A 146 -17.75 -25.35 15.55
N CYS A 147 -18.94 -24.96 16.03
CA CYS A 147 -19.38 -23.57 16.04
C CYS A 147 -18.51 -22.73 16.98
N ILE A 148 -18.27 -23.24 18.19
CA ILE A 148 -17.45 -22.59 19.21
C ILE A 148 -16.02 -22.40 18.69
N ALA A 149 -15.40 -23.46 18.17
CA ALA A 149 -14.07 -23.41 17.60
C ALA A 149 -13.94 -22.39 16.45
N SER A 150 -14.96 -22.32 15.59
CA SER A 150 -14.98 -21.38 14.45
C SER A 150 -15.20 -19.92 14.92
N ILE A 151 -16.03 -19.71 15.95
CA ILE A 151 -16.23 -18.39 16.57
C ILE A 151 -14.93 -17.92 17.21
N THR A 152 -14.26 -18.78 17.98
CA THR A 152 -12.98 -18.44 18.64
C THR A 152 -11.92 -18.05 17.61
N ALA A 153 -11.78 -18.79 16.51
CA ALA A 153 -10.88 -18.41 15.42
C ALA A 153 -11.24 -17.03 14.84
N GLY A 154 -12.53 -16.76 14.63
CA GLY A 154 -12.99 -15.47 14.10
C GLY A 154 -12.72 -14.30 15.03
N ILE A 155 -12.90 -14.47 16.36
CA ILE A 155 -12.60 -13.44 17.36
C ILE A 155 -11.11 -13.11 17.35
N LEU A 156 -10.25 -14.13 17.42
CA LEU A 156 -8.80 -13.98 17.48
C LEU A 156 -8.19 -13.38 16.19
N TYR A 157 -8.89 -13.50 15.06
CA TYR A 157 -8.46 -12.91 13.80
C TYR A 157 -8.98 -11.48 13.60
N ALA A 158 -10.29 -11.28 13.76
CA ALA A 158 -10.95 -10.02 13.42
C ALA A 158 -10.56 -8.88 14.36
N PHE A 159 -10.31 -9.19 15.62
CA PHE A 159 -10.05 -8.21 16.67
C PHE A 159 -8.61 -8.32 17.20
N THR A 160 -7.68 -8.84 16.40
CA THR A 160 -6.26 -8.83 16.75
C THR A 160 -5.78 -7.39 16.96
N PRO A 161 -4.81 -7.12 17.87
CA PRO A 161 -4.36 -5.75 18.13
C PRO A 161 -3.83 -5.04 16.88
N TYR A 162 -3.21 -5.80 15.96
CA TYR A 162 -2.78 -5.29 14.65
C TYR A 162 -3.90 -4.57 13.87
N MET A 163 -5.15 -5.04 13.94
CA MET A 163 -6.27 -4.38 13.25
C MET A 163 -6.58 -3.00 13.87
N PHE A 164 -6.41 -2.84 15.17
CA PHE A 164 -6.62 -1.57 15.87
C PHE A 164 -5.44 -0.60 15.66
N GLU A 165 -4.20 -1.10 15.64
CA GLU A 165 -3.02 -0.31 15.25
C GLU A 165 -3.15 0.27 13.83
N GLN A 166 -3.74 -0.49 12.91
CA GLN A 166 -3.90 -0.10 11.51
C GLN A 166 -5.27 0.51 11.17
N ILE A 167 -6.11 0.86 12.16
CA ILE A 167 -7.52 1.24 11.92
C ILE A 167 -7.70 2.48 11.02
N ALA A 168 -6.73 3.40 11.01
CA ALA A 168 -6.71 4.55 10.09
C ALA A 168 -6.38 4.18 8.64
N LEU A 169 -5.71 3.04 8.43
CA LEU A 169 -5.38 2.50 7.11
C LEU A 169 -6.46 1.52 6.66
N ILE A 170 -7.60 2.07 6.23
CA ILE A 170 -8.80 1.31 5.85
C ILE A 170 -8.52 0.13 4.91
N GLN A 171 -7.56 0.27 3.99
CA GLN A 171 -7.15 -0.79 3.08
C GLN A 171 -6.57 -2.02 3.81
N LEU A 172 -5.83 -1.81 4.90
CA LEU A 172 -5.25 -2.89 5.71
C LEU A 172 -6.29 -3.61 6.58
N LEU A 173 -7.50 -3.06 6.73
CA LEU A 173 -8.60 -3.74 7.42
C LEU A 173 -9.31 -4.77 6.53
N THR A 174 -9.05 -4.79 5.22
CA THR A 174 -9.76 -5.62 4.23
C THR A 174 -9.38 -7.12 4.26
N THR A 175 -9.27 -7.67 5.46
CA THR A 175 -8.75 -9.00 5.78
C THR A 175 -9.78 -10.11 5.61
N LEU A 176 -11.03 -9.80 5.23
CA LEU A 176 -12.06 -10.81 4.94
C LEU A 176 -11.80 -11.60 3.65
N PHE A 177 -11.10 -11.03 2.67
CA PHE A 177 -10.95 -11.65 1.36
C PHE A 177 -10.00 -12.86 1.36
N PRO A 178 -8.82 -12.84 2.02
CA PRO A 178 -7.95 -14.01 2.06
C PRO A 178 -8.61 -15.27 2.65
N PRO A 179 -9.32 -15.24 3.80
CA PRO A 179 -10.06 -16.41 4.29
C PRO A 179 -11.14 -16.90 3.33
N LEU A 180 -11.89 -15.98 2.69
CA LEU A 180 -12.90 -16.34 1.68
C LEU A 180 -12.27 -17.02 0.46
N CYS A 181 -11.10 -16.55 0.02
CA CYS A 181 -10.35 -17.18 -1.06
C CYS A 181 -9.92 -18.61 -0.69
N LEU A 182 -9.36 -18.80 0.51
CA LEU A 182 -8.97 -20.12 1.01
C LEU A 182 -10.18 -21.04 1.11
N LEU A 183 -11.33 -20.54 1.57
CA LEU A 183 -12.58 -21.29 1.63
C LEU A 183 -13.03 -21.71 0.23
N ALA A 184 -13.02 -20.79 -0.73
CA ALA A 184 -13.37 -21.06 -2.12
C ALA A 184 -12.42 -22.08 -2.76
N LEU A 185 -11.10 -21.96 -2.53
CA LEU A 185 -10.11 -22.93 -3.00
C LEU A 185 -10.33 -24.33 -2.40
N HIS A 186 -10.51 -24.43 -1.09
CA HIS A 186 -10.81 -25.71 -0.44
C HIS A 186 -12.10 -26.35 -0.98
N ARG A 187 -13.15 -25.54 -1.20
CA ARG A 187 -14.41 -26.01 -1.78
C ARG A 187 -14.22 -26.44 -3.23
N PHE A 188 -13.49 -25.67 -4.05
CA PHE A 188 -13.24 -25.99 -5.45
C PHE A 188 -12.46 -27.30 -5.61
N PHE A 189 -11.39 -27.50 -4.83
CA PHE A 189 -10.58 -28.72 -4.91
C PHE A 189 -11.35 -29.97 -4.45
N HIS A 190 -12.37 -29.81 -3.61
CA HIS A 190 -13.22 -30.90 -3.13
C HIS A 190 -14.46 -31.15 -4.01
N GLN A 191 -15.20 -30.09 -4.34
CA GLN A 191 -16.51 -30.16 -5.02
C GLN A 191 -16.43 -29.92 -6.53
N LYS A 192 -15.38 -29.24 -7.02
CA LYS A 192 -15.14 -28.93 -8.44
C LYS A 192 -16.34 -28.23 -9.09
N ARG A 193 -16.87 -27.16 -8.48
CA ARG A 193 -18.03 -26.42 -8.99
C ARG A 193 -17.62 -25.05 -9.54
N TRP A 194 -18.36 -24.58 -10.55
CA TRP A 194 -18.20 -23.23 -11.11
C TRP A 194 -18.33 -22.13 -10.06
N VAL A 195 -19.27 -22.29 -9.13
CA VAL A 195 -19.49 -21.32 -8.05
C VAL A 195 -18.23 -21.14 -7.21
N ASP A 196 -17.49 -22.22 -6.90
CA ASP A 196 -16.28 -22.11 -6.09
C ASP A 196 -15.13 -21.44 -6.86
N ALA A 197 -15.03 -21.68 -8.18
CA ALA A 197 -14.06 -20.99 -9.05
C ALA A 197 -14.35 -19.48 -9.16
N LEU A 198 -15.63 -19.10 -9.33
CA LEU A 198 -16.05 -17.71 -9.37
C LEU A 198 -15.91 -17.01 -8.01
N LEU A 199 -16.21 -17.70 -6.90
CA LEU A 199 -15.98 -17.18 -5.56
C LEU A 199 -14.49 -16.96 -5.29
N PHE A 200 -13.62 -17.86 -5.75
CA PHE A 200 -12.19 -17.66 -5.67
C PHE A 200 -11.76 -16.43 -6.47
N SER A 201 -12.18 -16.32 -7.73
CA SER A 201 -11.87 -15.16 -8.57
C SER A 201 -12.35 -13.85 -7.94
N ALA A 202 -13.60 -13.78 -7.47
CA ALA A 202 -14.16 -12.60 -6.83
C ALA A 202 -13.44 -12.23 -5.53
N GLY A 203 -13.13 -13.23 -4.68
CA GLY A 203 -12.37 -13.01 -3.45
C GLY A 203 -10.96 -12.50 -3.73
N PHE A 204 -10.28 -13.08 -4.74
CA PHE A 204 -8.91 -12.73 -5.07
C PHE A 204 -8.82 -11.34 -5.71
N LEU A 205 -9.78 -10.98 -6.56
CA LEU A 205 -9.95 -9.59 -7.02
C LEU A 205 -10.24 -8.66 -5.84
N GLY A 206 -11.06 -9.09 -4.88
CA GLY A 206 -11.28 -8.38 -3.63
C GLY A 206 -9.97 -8.02 -2.95
N CYS A 207 -9.08 -9.00 -2.73
CA CYS A 207 -7.76 -8.74 -2.16
C CYS A 207 -7.00 -7.64 -2.93
N TRP A 208 -6.91 -7.76 -4.26
CA TRP A 208 -6.13 -6.81 -5.08
C TRP A 208 -6.72 -5.40 -5.15
N TYR A 209 -8.04 -5.28 -5.27
CA TYR A 209 -8.69 -3.98 -5.46
C TYR A 209 -8.98 -3.24 -4.16
N THR A 210 -9.05 -3.93 -3.02
CA THR A 210 -9.12 -3.25 -1.73
C THR A 210 -7.74 -2.97 -1.15
N CYS A 211 -6.77 -3.87 -1.36
CA CYS A 211 -5.41 -3.72 -0.87
C CYS A 211 -4.40 -4.49 -1.74
N ALA A 212 -3.75 -3.81 -2.68
CA ALA A 212 -2.77 -4.45 -3.57
C ALA A 212 -1.62 -5.13 -2.81
N TYR A 213 -1.24 -4.64 -1.62
CA TYR A 213 -0.30 -5.33 -0.71
C TYR A 213 -0.79 -6.75 -0.39
N TYR A 214 -2.04 -6.89 0.06
CA TYR A 214 -2.60 -8.19 0.42
C TYR A 214 -2.87 -9.05 -0.81
N GLY A 215 -3.28 -8.47 -1.94
CA GLY A 215 -3.38 -9.20 -3.21
C GLY A 215 -2.05 -9.84 -3.63
N LEU A 216 -0.97 -9.06 -3.62
CA LEU A 216 0.37 -9.54 -3.99
C LEU A 216 0.90 -10.57 -2.99
N PHE A 217 0.82 -10.29 -1.68
CA PHE A 217 1.29 -11.21 -0.64
C PHE A 217 0.52 -12.53 -0.66
N PHE A 218 -0.80 -12.46 -0.82
CA PHE A 218 -1.65 -13.64 -0.86
C PHE A 218 -1.43 -14.52 -2.10
N SER A 219 -0.93 -13.93 -3.20
CA SER A 219 -0.56 -14.69 -4.40
C SER A 219 0.46 -15.80 -4.10
N VAL A 220 1.40 -15.56 -3.18
CA VAL A 220 2.37 -16.57 -2.74
C VAL A 220 1.65 -17.77 -2.14
N PHE A 221 0.69 -17.53 -1.24
CA PHE A 221 -0.06 -18.60 -0.57
C PHE A 221 -1.03 -19.32 -1.50
N VAL A 222 -1.61 -18.65 -2.50
CA VAL A 222 -2.44 -19.28 -3.53
C VAL A 222 -1.62 -20.25 -4.39
N VAL A 223 -0.41 -19.84 -4.79
CA VAL A 223 0.52 -20.72 -5.54
C VAL A 223 0.92 -21.91 -4.67
N SER A 224 1.35 -21.68 -3.42
CA SER A 224 1.71 -22.76 -2.49
C SER A 224 0.53 -23.71 -2.26
N PHE A 225 -0.69 -23.18 -2.08
CA PHE A 225 -1.91 -23.99 -1.94
C PHE A 225 -2.13 -24.87 -3.16
N THR A 226 -2.07 -24.29 -4.36
CA THR A 226 -2.32 -24.99 -5.62
C THR A 226 -1.32 -26.13 -5.83
N LEU A 227 -0.05 -25.90 -5.54
CA LEU A 227 1.01 -26.91 -5.61
C LEU A 227 0.79 -28.02 -4.56
N VAL A 228 0.51 -27.65 -3.31
CA VAL A 228 0.35 -28.62 -2.21
C VAL A 228 -0.91 -29.44 -2.35
N PHE A 229 -2.01 -28.92 -2.89
CA PHE A 229 -3.28 -29.65 -3.03
C PHE A 229 -3.55 -30.18 -4.44
N TRP A 230 -2.58 -30.04 -5.35
CA TRP A 230 -2.67 -30.56 -6.70
C TRP A 230 -3.04 -32.04 -6.74
N ASN A 231 -3.96 -32.41 -7.64
CA ASN A 231 -4.35 -33.80 -7.87
C ASN A 231 -4.73 -34.04 -9.33
N ARG A 232 -4.61 -35.29 -9.80
CA ARG A 232 -4.94 -35.68 -11.18
C ARG A 232 -6.41 -35.41 -11.55
N GLY A 233 -7.31 -35.37 -10.58
CA GLY A 233 -8.73 -35.03 -10.80
C GLY A 233 -8.96 -33.57 -11.23
N LEU A 234 -7.97 -32.69 -11.09
CA LEU A 234 -8.01 -31.32 -11.61
C LEU A 234 -7.69 -31.26 -13.12
N LEU A 235 -7.04 -32.27 -13.68
CA LEU A 235 -6.62 -32.31 -15.09
C LEU A 235 -7.75 -32.68 -16.06
N THR A 236 -8.98 -32.87 -15.59
CA THR A 236 -10.13 -33.03 -16.48
C THR A 236 -10.39 -31.73 -17.25
N TRP A 237 -10.74 -31.81 -18.53
CA TRP A 237 -11.02 -30.64 -19.37
C TRP A 237 -11.99 -29.63 -18.72
N GLN A 238 -13.04 -30.10 -18.03
CA GLN A 238 -14.00 -29.21 -17.33
C GLN A 238 -13.34 -28.36 -16.24
N ASN A 239 -12.40 -28.93 -15.48
CA ASN A 239 -11.70 -28.21 -14.41
C ASN A 239 -10.61 -27.30 -14.96
N LEU A 240 -9.94 -27.73 -16.05
CA LEU A 240 -9.02 -26.87 -16.79
C LEU A 240 -9.74 -25.66 -17.37
N LEU A 241 -10.93 -25.84 -17.95
CA LEU A 241 -11.76 -24.75 -18.45
C LEU A 241 -12.17 -23.78 -17.32
N ARG A 242 -12.59 -24.31 -16.15
CA ARG A 242 -12.90 -23.48 -14.97
C ARG A 242 -11.69 -22.66 -14.52
N GLY A 243 -10.52 -23.30 -14.42
CA GLY A 243 -9.27 -22.63 -14.09
C GLY A 243 -8.88 -21.57 -15.12
N LEU A 244 -9.00 -21.88 -16.41
CA LEU A 244 -8.72 -20.95 -17.50
C LEU A 244 -9.64 -19.73 -17.45
N VAL A 245 -10.95 -19.93 -17.28
CA VAL A 245 -11.91 -18.83 -17.13
C VAL A 245 -11.58 -17.97 -15.91
N SER A 246 -11.27 -18.58 -14.77
CA SER A 246 -10.81 -17.84 -13.59
C SER A 246 -9.56 -17.02 -13.88
N VAL A 247 -8.55 -17.58 -14.54
CA VAL A 247 -7.32 -16.86 -14.93
C VAL A 247 -7.63 -15.73 -15.90
N MET A 248 -8.49 -15.95 -16.90
CA MET A 248 -8.89 -14.91 -17.85
C MET A 248 -9.60 -13.74 -17.16
N ILE A 249 -10.54 -14.02 -16.25
CA ILE A 249 -11.21 -12.99 -15.44
C ILE A 249 -10.18 -12.20 -14.65
N LEU A 250 -9.26 -12.89 -13.95
CA LEU A 250 -8.22 -12.25 -13.16
C LEU A 250 -7.29 -11.38 -14.03
N MET A 251 -6.85 -11.88 -15.19
CA MET A 251 -6.00 -11.11 -16.09
C MET A 251 -6.70 -9.86 -16.63
N ILE A 252 -7.94 -10.00 -17.11
CA ILE A 252 -8.71 -8.88 -17.67
C ILE A 252 -8.93 -7.78 -16.62
N CYS A 253 -9.29 -8.16 -15.39
CA CYS A 253 -9.52 -7.19 -14.33
C CYS A 253 -8.21 -6.59 -13.79
N LEU A 254 -7.18 -7.40 -13.53
CA LEU A 254 -5.96 -6.89 -12.90
C LEU A 254 -5.05 -6.10 -13.86
N LEU A 255 -5.20 -6.26 -15.18
CA LEU A 255 -4.35 -5.59 -16.16
C LEU A 255 -4.44 -4.05 -16.09
N PRO A 256 -5.62 -3.39 -16.03
CA PRO A 256 -5.72 -1.95 -15.81
C PRO A 256 -5.06 -1.46 -14.51
N LEU A 257 -5.22 -2.22 -13.41
CA LEU A 257 -4.60 -1.91 -12.11
C LEU A 257 -3.07 -1.98 -12.21
N ALA A 258 -2.55 -3.07 -12.77
CA ALA A 258 -1.12 -3.26 -12.98
C ALA A 258 -0.53 -2.17 -13.88
N ASN A 259 -1.22 -1.81 -14.97
CA ASN A 259 -0.77 -0.76 -15.88
C ASN A 259 -0.73 0.63 -15.21
N GLY A 260 -1.77 0.99 -14.44
CA GLY A 260 -1.82 2.23 -13.67
C GLY A 260 -0.64 2.35 -12.71
N MET A 261 -0.49 1.35 -11.83
CA MET A 261 0.58 1.29 -10.83
C MET A 261 1.98 1.27 -11.45
N HIS A 262 2.18 0.48 -12.52
CA HIS A 262 3.46 0.43 -13.22
C HIS A 262 3.82 1.78 -13.82
N SER A 263 2.85 2.46 -14.44
CA SER A 263 3.10 3.75 -15.09
C SER A 263 3.45 4.88 -14.10
N ALA A 264 2.89 4.86 -12.90
CA ALA A 264 3.27 5.77 -11.83
C ALA A 264 4.69 5.48 -11.31
N LYS A 265 5.02 4.21 -11.06
CA LYS A 265 6.36 3.79 -10.65
C LYS A 265 7.42 4.26 -11.65
N THR A 266 7.15 4.08 -12.95
CA THR A 266 8.03 4.57 -14.01
C THR A 266 8.13 6.10 -14.01
N ALA A 267 7.01 6.82 -13.91
CA ALA A 267 7.00 8.28 -13.94
C ALA A 267 7.80 8.93 -12.78
N LEU A 268 7.92 8.24 -11.65
CA LEU A 268 8.64 8.71 -10.48
C LEU A 268 10.12 8.24 -10.42
N SER A 269 10.55 7.33 -11.33
CA SER A 269 11.84 6.61 -11.27
C SER A 269 12.22 6.13 -9.87
N HIS A 270 11.24 5.66 -9.09
CA HIS A 270 11.46 5.39 -7.67
C HIS A 270 11.40 3.90 -7.37
N ASP A 271 12.54 3.33 -7.01
CA ASP A 271 12.60 2.16 -6.15
C ASP A 271 12.77 2.62 -4.70
N TRP A 272 12.14 1.91 -3.77
CA TRP A 272 12.26 2.26 -2.35
C TRP A 272 13.70 2.08 -1.87
N PRO A 273 14.25 3.04 -1.10
CA PRO A 273 15.56 2.88 -0.47
C PRO A 273 15.60 1.59 0.36
N VAL A 274 16.68 0.83 0.24
CA VAL A 274 16.83 -0.47 0.93
C VAL A 274 16.71 -0.29 2.44
N GLU A 275 17.22 0.82 2.96
CA GLU A 275 17.17 1.21 4.37
C GLU A 275 15.73 1.42 4.85
N LEU A 276 14.88 2.05 4.02
CA LEU A 276 13.47 2.23 4.33
C LEU A 276 12.74 0.88 4.35
N VAL A 277 12.99 0.02 3.35
CA VAL A 277 12.38 -1.33 3.30
C VAL A 277 12.84 -2.16 4.50
N ARG A 278 14.11 -2.06 4.88
CA ARG A 278 14.68 -2.70 6.07
C ARG A 278 14.01 -2.18 7.34
N GLY A 279 13.85 -0.87 7.49
CA GLY A 279 13.21 -0.24 8.65
C GLY A 279 11.72 -0.58 8.80
N LEU A 280 11.04 -0.90 7.69
CA LEU A 280 9.64 -1.35 7.68
C LEU A 280 9.49 -2.88 7.56
N SER A 281 10.59 -3.62 7.69
CA SER A 281 10.58 -5.09 7.81
C SER A 281 10.37 -5.48 9.27
N ALA A 282 9.75 -6.63 9.52
CA ALA A 282 9.48 -7.07 10.89
C ALA A 282 10.78 -7.43 11.61
N ALA A 283 10.94 -6.96 12.84
CA ALA A 283 11.91 -7.53 13.77
C ALA A 283 11.29 -8.67 14.58
N LEU A 284 12.11 -9.66 14.96
CA LEU A 284 11.65 -10.79 15.79
C LEU A 284 10.99 -10.30 17.09
N MET A 285 11.55 -9.25 17.70
CA MET A 285 11.04 -8.70 18.96
C MET A 285 9.67 -8.04 18.82
N GLU A 286 9.29 -7.51 17.65
CA GLU A 286 7.99 -6.87 17.43
C GLU A 286 6.82 -7.85 17.58
N TYR A 287 7.05 -9.14 17.32
CA TYR A 287 6.06 -10.21 17.57
C TYR A 287 5.83 -10.51 19.06
N PHE A 288 6.68 -9.98 19.95
CA PHE A 288 6.59 -10.14 21.40
C PHE A 288 6.43 -8.80 22.13
N GLN A 289 6.42 -7.67 21.41
CA GLN A 289 6.15 -6.36 21.99
C GLN A 289 4.65 -6.18 22.15
N PHE A 290 4.20 -5.89 23.37
CA PHE A 290 2.79 -5.68 23.60
C PHE A 290 2.30 -4.35 23.00
N PRO A 291 1.12 -4.32 22.39
CA PRO A 291 0.62 -3.16 21.66
C PRO A 291 0.05 -2.09 22.60
N ALA A 292 0.38 -0.82 22.34
CA ALA A 292 -0.22 0.32 23.04
C ALA A 292 -1.73 0.45 22.77
N SER A 293 -2.22 -0.12 21.67
CA SER A 293 -3.66 -0.19 21.39
C SER A 293 -4.46 -1.14 22.28
N SER A 294 -3.85 -1.97 23.13
CA SER A 294 -4.59 -2.92 23.99
C SER A 294 -4.84 -2.35 25.38
N LEU A 295 -6.08 -2.41 25.86
CA LEU A 295 -6.46 -2.00 27.21
C LEU A 295 -5.71 -2.82 28.28
N LEU A 296 -5.60 -4.14 28.08
CA LEU A 296 -4.95 -5.03 29.03
C LEU A 296 -3.45 -4.73 29.15
N TYR A 297 -2.76 -4.67 28.01
CA TYR A 297 -1.30 -4.53 28.03
C TYR A 297 -0.84 -3.12 28.33
N GLU A 298 -1.48 -2.10 27.78
CA GLU A 298 -1.11 -0.70 28.01
C GLU A 298 -1.58 -0.21 29.38
N HIS A 299 -2.89 -0.22 29.64
CA HIS A 299 -3.45 0.49 30.79
C HIS A 299 -3.48 -0.32 32.07
N ILE A 300 -3.69 -1.64 32.00
CA ILE A 300 -3.80 -2.49 33.18
C ILE A 300 -2.42 -2.99 33.63
N LEU A 301 -1.60 -3.47 32.68
CA LEU A 301 -0.29 -4.05 32.99
C LEU A 301 0.87 -3.05 32.85
N GLY A 302 0.71 -1.95 32.11
CA GLY A 302 1.80 -0.99 31.89
C GLY A 302 2.97 -1.55 31.06
N LEU A 303 2.68 -2.52 30.18
CA LEU A 303 3.67 -3.25 29.38
C LEU A 303 3.62 -2.88 27.89
N GLY A 304 2.75 -1.96 27.48
CA GLY A 304 2.64 -1.57 26.09
C GLY A 304 3.89 -0.83 25.60
N SER A 305 4.21 -1.06 24.34
CA SER A 305 5.34 -0.46 23.64
C SER A 305 4.84 0.61 22.68
N SER A 306 5.51 1.76 22.67
CA SER A 306 5.32 2.79 21.64
C SER A 306 5.99 2.43 20.30
N GLY A 307 6.84 1.39 20.29
CA GLY A 307 7.37 0.79 19.07
C GLY A 307 6.30 -0.03 18.34
N GLY A 308 6.41 -0.14 17.02
CA GLY A 308 5.45 -0.89 16.20
C GLY A 308 5.31 -2.34 16.68
N SER A 309 4.10 -2.72 17.14
CA SER A 309 3.80 -4.07 17.61
C SER A 309 3.23 -4.94 16.49
N LEU A 310 3.74 -6.17 16.39
CA LEU A 310 3.20 -7.25 15.55
C LEU A 310 2.62 -8.39 16.40
N PHE A 311 2.38 -8.13 17.70
CA PHE A 311 1.86 -9.12 18.62
C PHE A 311 0.41 -9.48 18.29
N GLY A 312 0.20 -10.75 17.92
CA GLY A 312 -1.12 -11.24 17.52
C GLY A 312 -2.07 -11.59 18.68
N GLY A 313 -1.56 -11.64 19.91
CA GLY A 313 -2.28 -12.09 21.11
C GLY A 313 -1.68 -13.36 21.74
N GLY A 314 -1.52 -13.37 23.05
CA GLY A 314 -1.11 -14.51 23.86
C GLY A 314 -2.10 -15.67 23.75
N MET A 315 -3.41 -15.41 23.81
CA MET A 315 -4.41 -16.47 23.65
C MET A 315 -4.39 -17.09 22.24
N LEU A 316 -4.14 -16.28 21.21
CA LEU A 316 -3.93 -16.76 19.85
C LEU A 316 -2.76 -17.75 19.81
N LEU A 317 -1.62 -17.39 20.38
CA LEU A 317 -0.43 -18.25 20.42
C LEU A 317 -0.68 -19.53 21.25
N CYS A 318 -1.28 -19.42 22.43
CA CYS A 318 -1.57 -20.57 23.30
C CYS A 318 -2.48 -21.59 22.61
N LEU A 319 -3.61 -21.15 22.05
CA LEU A 319 -4.54 -22.04 21.36
C LEU A 319 -3.96 -22.56 20.03
N ALA A 320 -3.19 -21.74 19.30
CA ALA A 320 -2.52 -22.20 18.09
C ALA A 320 -1.50 -23.30 18.40
N CYS A 321 -0.72 -23.20 19.48
CA CYS A 321 0.18 -24.26 19.94
C CYS A 321 -0.57 -25.56 20.24
N VAL A 322 -1.72 -25.50 20.93
CA VAL A 322 -2.59 -26.67 21.14
C VAL A 322 -3.09 -27.22 19.81
N GLY A 323 -3.43 -26.35 18.85
CA GLY A 323 -3.81 -26.72 17.48
C GLY A 323 -2.70 -27.46 16.74
N VAL A 324 -1.47 -26.95 16.77
CA VAL A 324 -0.27 -27.60 16.20
C VAL A 324 -0.08 -28.98 16.80
N ILE A 325 -0.12 -29.08 18.13
CA ILE A 325 -0.04 -30.36 18.85
C ILE A 325 -1.16 -31.29 18.38
N THR A 326 -2.38 -30.78 18.20
CA THR A 326 -3.53 -31.56 17.73
C THR A 326 -3.31 -32.09 16.31
N VAL A 327 -2.70 -31.32 15.40
CA VAL A 327 -2.38 -31.78 14.03
C VAL A 327 -1.45 -33.00 14.04
N PHE A 328 -0.47 -33.04 14.95
CA PHE A 328 0.52 -34.12 15.02
C PHE A 328 0.13 -35.27 15.95
N ARG A 329 -0.58 -34.98 17.04
CA ARG A 329 -0.99 -35.97 18.06
C ARG A 329 -2.29 -36.70 17.73
N SER A 330 -3.04 -36.29 16.72
CA SER A 330 -4.36 -36.86 16.47
C SER A 330 -4.36 -38.20 15.74
N PRO A 331 -4.89 -39.25 16.40
CA PRO A 331 -6.06 -39.98 15.98
C PRO A 331 -7.34 -39.34 16.55
N VAL A 332 -7.52 -38.01 16.43
CA VAL A 332 -8.78 -37.35 16.79
C VAL A 332 -9.86 -37.86 15.83
N MET A 333 -10.68 -38.77 16.40
CA MET A 333 -11.90 -39.41 15.91
C MET A 333 -11.85 -40.86 15.42
N ILE A 334 -11.08 -41.74 16.07
CA ILE A 334 -11.49 -43.16 16.21
C ILE A 334 -11.20 -43.63 17.64
N ASN A 335 -12.10 -43.34 18.57
CA ASN A 335 -12.53 -44.25 19.64
C ASN A 335 -13.31 -43.45 20.67
N ASN A 336 -14.61 -43.69 20.70
CA ASN A 336 -15.47 -43.82 21.89
C ASN A 336 -16.91 -43.54 21.49
N GLY A 337 -17.42 -44.44 20.67
CA GLY A 337 -18.84 -44.76 20.60
C GLY A 337 -18.89 -46.28 20.52
N SER A 338 -19.25 -46.92 21.62
CA SER A 338 -19.67 -48.31 21.66
C SER A 338 -20.79 -48.53 20.65
N VAL A 339 -20.47 -49.03 19.45
CA VAL A 339 -21.45 -49.60 18.51
C VAL A 339 -20.74 -50.73 17.77
N ASP A 340 -21.44 -51.85 17.73
CA ASP A 340 -21.08 -53.12 17.12
C ASP A 340 -20.24 -53.04 15.85
N SER A 341 -19.24 -53.90 15.84
CA SER A 341 -18.46 -54.32 14.69
C SER A 341 -19.35 -54.86 13.57
N LYS A 342 -19.85 -54.01 12.67
CA LYS A 342 -20.47 -54.45 11.38
C LYS A 342 -20.68 -53.35 10.32
N ILE A 343 -19.83 -52.31 10.26
CA ILE A 343 -19.82 -51.37 9.10
C ILE A 343 -18.43 -51.36 8.45
N PRO A 344 -18.30 -51.62 7.14
CA PRO A 344 -16.99 -51.70 6.48
C PRO A 344 -16.28 -50.34 6.44
N SER A 345 -15.09 -50.33 7.04
CA SER A 345 -13.83 -49.60 6.75
C SER A 345 -13.73 -48.55 5.61
N MET A 346 -14.70 -47.67 5.41
CA MET A 346 -14.59 -46.54 4.47
C MET A 346 -13.86 -45.31 5.08
N ASN A 347 -12.82 -45.52 5.90
CA ASN A 347 -12.21 -44.46 6.75
C ASN A 347 -10.71 -44.18 6.50
N HIS A 348 -10.10 -44.72 5.44
CA HIS A 348 -8.67 -44.52 5.20
C HIS A 348 -8.30 -43.25 4.39
N GLN A 349 -9.23 -42.66 3.63
CA GLN A 349 -8.95 -41.50 2.75
C GLN A 349 -9.11 -40.12 3.42
N ILE A 350 -9.95 -40.00 4.46
CA ILE A 350 -10.27 -38.69 5.07
C ILE A 350 -9.16 -38.23 6.04
N ARG A 351 -8.54 -39.16 6.79
CA ARG A 351 -7.43 -38.90 7.72
C ARG A 351 -6.21 -38.17 7.12
N PRO A 352 -5.67 -38.57 5.95
CA PRO A 352 -4.53 -37.85 5.35
C PRO A 352 -4.90 -36.44 4.86
N SER A 353 -6.16 -36.19 4.48
CA SER A 353 -6.59 -34.88 3.98
C SER A 353 -6.58 -33.78 5.07
N PHE A 354 -7.04 -34.09 6.29
CA PHE A 354 -7.08 -33.14 7.40
C PHE A 354 -5.69 -32.83 7.94
N ARG A 355 -4.84 -33.86 8.15
CA ARG A 355 -3.45 -33.66 8.57
C ARG A 355 -2.67 -32.83 7.54
N ARG A 356 -2.89 -33.08 6.24
CA ARG A 356 -2.30 -32.27 5.15
C ARG A 356 -2.72 -30.80 5.25
N CYS A 357 -3.99 -30.50 5.52
CA CYS A 357 -4.46 -29.13 5.77
C CYS A 357 -3.78 -28.50 7.00
N GLY A 358 -3.72 -29.22 8.12
CA GLY A 358 -3.06 -28.73 9.33
C GLY A 358 -1.57 -28.41 9.10
N VAL A 359 -0.83 -29.33 8.49
CA VAL A 359 0.60 -29.12 8.16
C VAL A 359 0.78 -27.98 7.17
N PHE A 360 -0.11 -27.84 6.19
CA PHE A 360 -0.10 -26.71 5.26
C PHE A 360 -0.22 -25.39 6.01
N TYR A 361 -1.18 -25.22 6.91
CA TYR A 361 -1.35 -23.95 7.64
C TYR A 361 -0.20 -23.65 8.61
N ILE A 362 0.40 -24.67 9.21
CA ILE A 362 1.64 -24.51 10.01
C ILE A 362 2.78 -24.00 9.13
N ALA A 363 2.98 -24.62 7.98
CA ALA A 363 4.01 -24.20 7.03
C ALA A 363 3.74 -22.79 6.50
N MET A 364 2.50 -22.44 6.19
CA MET A 364 2.16 -21.10 5.70
C MET A 364 2.29 -20.02 6.79
N ALA A 365 2.00 -20.33 8.06
CA ALA A 365 2.29 -19.43 9.17
C ALA A 365 3.80 -19.13 9.26
N LEU A 366 4.64 -20.16 9.13
CA LEU A 366 6.09 -20.02 9.12
C LEU A 366 6.59 -19.25 7.89
N VAL A 367 6.06 -19.53 6.70
CA VAL A 367 6.42 -18.80 5.47
C VAL A 367 6.04 -17.33 5.59
N ALA A 368 4.82 -17.02 6.05
CA ALA A 368 4.38 -15.65 6.27
C ALA A 368 5.29 -14.93 7.28
N PHE A 369 5.66 -15.61 8.37
CA PHE A 369 6.57 -15.07 9.38
C PHE A 369 7.95 -14.76 8.78
N ILE A 370 8.55 -15.70 8.06
CA ILE A 370 9.86 -15.50 7.40
C ILE A 370 9.81 -14.37 6.37
N LEU A 371 8.75 -14.29 5.58
CA LEU A 371 8.58 -13.21 4.59
C LEU A 371 8.36 -11.85 5.26
N SER A 372 7.75 -11.81 6.44
CA SER A 372 7.56 -10.56 7.20
C SER A 372 8.87 -9.94 7.67
N LEU A 373 9.90 -10.77 7.92
CA LEU A 373 11.25 -10.30 8.28
C LEU A 373 11.92 -9.53 7.15
N GLY A 374 11.38 -9.58 5.92
CA GLY A 374 11.75 -8.71 4.82
C GLY A 374 13.26 -8.65 4.57
N LEU A 375 13.80 -7.44 4.61
CA LEU A 375 15.22 -7.16 4.51
C LEU A 375 15.89 -6.92 5.87
N ALA A 376 15.20 -7.12 7.01
CA ALA A 376 15.80 -6.98 8.35
C ALA A 376 16.98 -7.93 8.57
N LEU A 377 17.01 -9.05 7.85
CA LEU A 377 18.13 -10.00 7.85
C LEU A 377 19.37 -9.46 7.12
N THR A 378 19.28 -8.35 6.38
CA THR A 378 20.43 -7.76 5.68
C THR A 378 21.32 -6.95 6.63
N PRO A 379 22.64 -7.24 6.72
CA PRO A 379 23.54 -6.51 7.61
C PRO A 379 23.72 -5.06 7.14
N THR A 380 23.92 -4.15 8.09
CA THR A 380 24.16 -2.72 7.86
C THR A 380 25.60 -2.41 7.45
N HIS A 381 26.57 -3.21 7.89
CA HIS A 381 27.98 -3.10 7.49
C HIS A 381 28.46 -4.40 6.85
N THR A 382 29.03 -4.30 5.66
CA THR A 382 29.37 -5.44 4.80
C THR A 382 30.84 -5.85 4.82
N ASP A 383 31.66 -5.29 5.69
CA ASP A 383 33.09 -5.62 5.71
C ASP A 383 33.31 -6.97 6.42
N GLY A 384 33.56 -8.03 5.62
CA GLY A 384 34.17 -9.28 6.08
C GLY A 384 33.30 -10.55 6.19
N LEU A 385 31.99 -10.51 5.94
CA LEU A 385 31.10 -11.68 6.17
C LEU A 385 30.50 -12.28 4.88
N GLY A 386 31.34 -12.92 4.07
CA GLY A 386 30.95 -13.47 2.74
C GLY A 386 29.82 -14.51 2.78
N VAL A 387 29.86 -15.47 3.71
CA VAL A 387 28.83 -16.53 3.82
C VAL A 387 27.48 -15.97 4.30
N TYR A 388 27.51 -15.07 5.29
CA TYR A 388 26.28 -14.43 5.78
C TYR A 388 25.64 -13.57 4.69
N ARG A 389 26.45 -12.81 3.94
CA ARG A 389 25.97 -12.04 2.78
C ARG A 389 25.30 -12.92 1.72
N PHE A 390 25.84 -14.12 1.47
CA PHE A 390 25.23 -15.10 0.57
C PHE A 390 23.89 -15.63 1.11
N LEU A 391 23.81 -15.98 2.39
CA LEU A 391 22.57 -16.44 3.03
C LEU A 391 21.47 -15.37 3.03
N VAL A 392 21.85 -14.12 3.28
CA VAL A 392 20.96 -12.96 3.23
C VAL A 392 20.50 -12.69 1.80
N TRP A 393 21.40 -12.82 0.82
CA TRP A 393 21.05 -12.71 -0.59
C TRP A 393 20.01 -13.78 -0.98
N LEU A 394 20.14 -15.00 -0.43
CA LEU A 394 19.18 -16.09 -0.58
C LEU A 394 17.92 -15.97 0.30
N SER A 395 17.77 -14.90 1.09
CA SER A 395 16.58 -14.75 1.93
C SER A 395 15.30 -14.76 1.07
N PRO A 396 14.23 -15.47 1.50
CA PRO A 396 13.05 -15.67 0.66
C PRO A 396 12.42 -14.36 0.16
N TYR A 397 12.34 -13.34 1.02
CA TYR A 397 11.79 -12.04 0.63
C TYR A 397 12.67 -11.33 -0.41
N ASN A 398 14.00 -11.36 -0.26
CA ASN A 398 14.91 -10.71 -1.20
C ASN A 398 14.83 -11.36 -2.60
N LEU A 399 14.64 -12.68 -2.68
CA LEU A 399 14.40 -13.37 -3.94
C LEU A 399 13.08 -12.91 -4.59
N LEU A 400 12.00 -12.79 -3.82
CA LEU A 400 10.74 -12.24 -4.33
C LEU A 400 10.91 -10.79 -4.80
N HIS A 401 11.54 -9.95 -3.99
CA HIS A 401 11.80 -8.54 -4.28
C HIS A 401 12.56 -8.33 -5.60
N LYS A 402 13.52 -9.21 -5.92
CA LYS A 402 14.34 -9.12 -7.13
C LYS A 402 13.70 -9.74 -8.37
N PHE A 403 13.06 -10.90 -8.21
CA PHE A 403 12.66 -11.73 -9.36
C PHE A 403 11.16 -11.77 -9.63
N VAL A 404 10.32 -11.45 -8.65
CA VAL A 404 8.85 -11.50 -8.81
C VAL A 404 8.31 -10.10 -9.06
N PRO A 405 7.69 -9.85 -10.23
CA PRO A 405 7.10 -8.55 -10.55
C PRO A 405 6.13 -8.07 -9.46
N GLY A 406 6.21 -6.79 -9.13
CA GLY A 406 5.39 -6.15 -8.10
C GLY A 406 6.06 -6.06 -6.73
N PHE A 407 6.88 -7.05 -6.32
CA PHE A 407 7.49 -7.05 -4.98
C PHE A 407 8.53 -5.94 -4.79
N SER A 408 9.17 -5.46 -5.87
CA SER A 408 10.04 -4.27 -5.82
C SER A 408 9.30 -2.96 -5.53
N SER A 409 7.96 -2.98 -5.48
CA SER A 409 7.15 -1.80 -5.15
C SER A 409 6.67 -1.81 -3.69
N ILE A 410 6.99 -2.88 -2.94
CA ILE A 410 6.57 -3.09 -1.55
C ILE A 410 7.63 -2.51 -0.62
N ARG A 411 7.28 -1.49 0.16
CA ARG A 411 8.16 -0.93 1.18
C ARG A 411 8.03 -1.55 2.56
N ALA A 412 6.89 -2.17 2.88
CA ALA A 412 6.55 -2.62 4.23
C ALA A 412 6.31 -4.14 4.27
N PRO A 413 7.39 -4.96 4.31
CA PRO A 413 7.27 -6.41 4.42
C PRO A 413 6.61 -6.87 5.72
N ASN A 414 6.72 -6.09 6.80
CA ASN A 414 6.11 -6.41 8.10
C ASN A 414 4.60 -6.70 8.01
N ARG A 415 3.91 -6.15 7.01
CA ARG A 415 2.49 -6.39 6.72
C ARG A 415 2.16 -7.84 6.38
N PHE A 416 3.14 -8.70 6.10
CA PHE A 416 2.93 -10.15 6.05
C PHE A 416 2.43 -10.73 7.39
N CYS A 417 2.62 -10.02 8.51
CA CYS A 417 2.16 -10.41 9.84
C CYS A 417 0.66 -10.78 9.87
N ILE A 418 -0.21 -10.09 9.13
CA ILE A 418 -1.64 -10.43 9.11
C ILE A 418 -1.91 -11.86 8.61
N PHE A 419 -1.04 -12.38 7.73
CA PHE A 419 -1.13 -13.75 7.26
C PHE A 419 -0.60 -14.74 8.30
N VAL A 420 0.37 -14.34 9.14
CA VAL A 420 0.75 -15.12 10.34
C VAL A 420 -0.47 -15.26 11.25
N VAL A 421 -1.15 -14.15 11.56
CA VAL A 421 -2.37 -14.13 12.39
C VAL A 421 -3.48 -14.97 11.75
N LEU A 422 -3.70 -14.87 10.43
CA LEU A 422 -4.65 -15.70 9.68
C LEU A 422 -4.44 -17.19 9.92
N PHE A 423 -3.22 -17.68 9.67
CA PHE A 423 -2.94 -19.10 9.76
C PHE A 423 -2.91 -19.59 11.21
N LEU A 424 -2.40 -18.78 12.14
CA LEU A 424 -2.47 -19.09 13.57
C LEU A 424 -3.91 -19.11 14.08
N ALA A 425 -4.81 -18.24 13.60
CA ALA A 425 -6.21 -18.22 14.02
C ALA A 425 -6.94 -19.50 13.60
N ILE A 426 -6.63 -20.04 12.41
CA ILE A 426 -7.15 -21.33 11.97
C ILE A 426 -6.67 -22.46 12.90
N LEU A 427 -5.39 -22.45 13.28
CA LEU A 427 -4.81 -23.41 14.22
C LEU A 427 -5.37 -23.22 15.64
N ALA A 428 -5.64 -21.99 16.08
CA ALA A 428 -6.25 -21.69 17.37
C ALA A 428 -7.69 -22.22 17.43
N GLY A 429 -8.45 -22.13 16.34
CA GLY A 429 -9.74 -22.81 16.22
C GLY A 429 -9.62 -24.33 16.41
N LEU A 430 -8.58 -24.96 15.86
CA LEU A 430 -8.30 -26.38 16.11
C LEU A 430 -7.93 -26.66 17.57
N GLY A 431 -7.16 -25.78 18.21
CA GLY A 431 -6.87 -25.87 19.64
C GLY A 431 -8.13 -25.79 20.49
N MET A 432 -9.03 -24.87 20.18
CA MET A 432 -10.33 -24.74 20.85
C MET A 432 -11.21 -25.97 20.65
N LEU A 433 -11.17 -26.57 19.45
CA LEU A 433 -11.86 -27.81 19.16
C LEU A 433 -11.33 -28.98 20.01
N TRP A 434 -10.02 -29.06 20.21
CA TRP A 434 -9.39 -30.03 21.10
C TRP A 434 -9.83 -29.83 22.56
N VAL A 435 -9.85 -28.57 23.05
CA VAL A 435 -10.34 -28.25 24.39
C VAL A 435 -11.80 -28.71 24.57
N CYS A 436 -12.67 -28.43 23.60
CA CYS A 436 -14.07 -28.88 23.61
C CYS A 436 -14.19 -30.42 23.68
N HIS A 437 -13.24 -31.14 23.10
CA HIS A 437 -13.20 -32.60 23.12
C HIS A 437 -12.72 -33.17 24.46
N CYS A 438 -11.70 -32.56 25.08
CA CYS A 438 -11.13 -32.99 26.35
C CYS A 438 -12.12 -32.88 27.52
N PHE A 439 -12.96 -31.84 27.53
CA PHE A 439 -13.94 -31.63 28.58
C PHE A 439 -15.33 -32.11 28.14
N ARG A 440 -15.77 -33.28 28.63
CA ARG A 440 -17.09 -33.87 28.28
C ARG A 440 -18.21 -33.58 29.29
N SER A 441 -17.88 -33.11 30.51
CA SER A 441 -18.85 -32.83 31.58
C SER A 441 -19.44 -31.41 31.50
N ARG A 442 -20.43 -31.08 32.35
CA ARG A 442 -20.99 -29.71 32.45
C ARG A 442 -19.91 -28.64 32.71
N LYS A 443 -18.78 -29.00 33.34
CA LYS A 443 -17.64 -28.11 33.60
C LYS A 443 -17.01 -27.55 32.31
N ARG A 444 -17.20 -28.21 31.17
CA ARG A 444 -16.67 -27.77 29.87
C ARG A 444 -17.16 -26.38 29.47
N TRP A 445 -18.41 -26.04 29.80
CA TRP A 445 -18.96 -24.74 29.45
C TRP A 445 -18.30 -23.62 30.25
N GLY A 446 -17.93 -23.87 31.50
CA GLY A 446 -17.14 -22.93 32.30
C GLY A 446 -15.78 -22.65 31.67
N VAL A 447 -15.06 -23.69 31.22
CA VAL A 447 -13.77 -23.54 30.51
C VAL A 447 -13.95 -22.78 29.20
N ILE A 448 -14.94 -23.15 28.38
CA ILE A 448 -15.19 -22.50 27.09
C ILE A 448 -15.52 -21.01 27.26
N VAL A 449 -16.44 -20.68 28.17
CA VAL A 449 -16.83 -19.29 28.45
C VAL A 449 -15.64 -18.51 29.00
N PHE A 450 -14.85 -19.09 29.90
CA PHE A 450 -13.65 -18.47 30.43
C PHE A 450 -12.63 -18.16 29.32
N LEU A 451 -12.32 -19.14 28.45
CA LEU A 451 -11.37 -18.97 27.36
C LEU A 451 -11.83 -17.92 26.33
N ILE A 452 -13.13 -17.87 26.00
CA ILE A 452 -13.65 -16.83 25.10
C ILE A 452 -13.63 -15.47 25.78
N SER A 453 -14.02 -15.38 27.05
CA SER A 453 -14.05 -14.11 27.79
C SER A 453 -12.66 -13.53 27.95
N ILE A 454 -11.65 -14.35 28.29
CA ILE A 454 -10.26 -13.88 28.39
C ILE A 454 -9.70 -13.50 27.02
N SER A 455 -10.09 -14.19 25.93
CA SER A 455 -9.73 -13.77 24.56
C SER A 455 -10.27 -12.38 24.25
N ILE A 456 -11.55 -12.12 24.53
CA ILE A 456 -12.18 -10.83 24.25
C ILE A 456 -11.55 -9.73 25.13
N PHE A 457 -11.29 -10.03 26.40
CA PHE A 457 -10.66 -9.11 27.33
C PHE A 457 -9.23 -8.73 26.93
N GLU A 458 -8.42 -9.71 26.53
CA GLU A 458 -7.05 -9.48 26.06
C GLU A 458 -7.00 -8.60 24.80
N LEU A 459 -7.93 -8.86 23.88
CA LEU A 459 -8.04 -8.15 22.61
C LEU A 459 -8.76 -6.80 22.73
N TRP A 460 -9.27 -6.44 23.91
CA TRP A 460 -10.04 -5.21 24.08
C TRP A 460 -9.15 -3.99 23.85
N PRO A 461 -9.51 -3.08 22.93
CA PRO A 461 -8.65 -1.95 22.60
C PRO A 461 -8.77 -0.84 23.65
N THR A 462 -7.77 0.03 23.66
CA THR A 462 -7.86 1.32 24.35
C THR A 462 -8.94 2.19 23.69
N PRO A 463 -9.56 3.14 24.43
CA PRO A 463 -10.58 4.02 23.87
C PRO A 463 -10.06 4.74 22.61
N LEU A 464 -10.76 4.55 21.49
CA LEU A 464 -10.38 5.17 20.23
C LEU A 464 -10.62 6.68 20.27
N ARG A 465 -9.65 7.45 19.76
CA ARG A 465 -9.81 8.89 19.53
C ARG A 465 -10.62 9.13 18.26
N PHE A 466 -11.52 10.11 18.30
CA PHE A 466 -12.31 10.53 17.14
C PHE A 466 -12.18 12.04 16.95
N VAL A 467 -12.03 12.46 15.69
CA VAL A 467 -11.87 13.85 15.30
C VAL A 467 -13.00 14.21 14.35
N LYS A 468 -13.71 15.31 14.64
CA LYS A 468 -14.74 15.84 13.74
C LYS A 468 -14.08 16.33 12.45
N VAL A 469 -14.62 15.92 11.31
CA VAL A 469 -14.19 16.39 9.99
C VAL A 469 -15.36 17.06 9.26
N PRO A 470 -15.11 18.07 8.40
CA PRO A 470 -16.18 18.69 7.62
C PRO A 470 -16.88 17.68 6.71
N VAL A 471 -18.21 17.68 6.72
CA VAL A 471 -19.04 16.79 5.87
C VAL A 471 -19.90 17.57 4.89
N THR A 472 -20.06 18.85 5.14
CA THR A 472 -20.72 19.79 4.23
C THR A 472 -19.81 20.96 3.96
N GLU A 473 -20.01 21.61 2.82
CA GLU A 473 -19.24 22.79 2.44
C GLU A 473 -19.43 23.97 3.41
N ALA A 474 -20.58 24.06 4.07
CA ALA A 474 -20.86 25.09 5.07
C ALA A 474 -19.96 24.99 6.33
N GLU A 475 -19.35 23.81 6.56
CA GLU A 475 -18.41 23.60 7.66
C GLU A 475 -16.95 23.92 7.28
N LEU A 476 -16.66 24.18 6.00
CA LEU A 476 -15.34 24.62 5.56
C LEU A 476 -15.09 26.11 5.90
N PRO A 477 -13.81 26.54 5.99
CA PRO A 477 -13.48 27.97 6.06
C PRO A 477 -14.12 28.74 4.88
N ARG A 478 -14.61 29.98 5.09
CA ARG A 478 -15.45 30.65 4.09
C ARG A 478 -14.70 30.98 2.80
N ILE A 479 -13.37 31.06 2.84
CA ILE A 479 -12.55 31.22 1.64
C ILE A 479 -12.78 30.11 0.61
N TYR A 480 -13.06 28.86 1.04
CA TYR A 480 -13.34 27.75 0.13
C TYR A 480 -14.64 27.93 -0.66
N GLN A 481 -15.62 28.67 -0.11
CA GLN A 481 -16.87 29.00 -0.82
C GLN A 481 -16.61 29.90 -2.03
N HIS A 482 -15.52 30.69 -2.01
CA HIS A 482 -15.14 31.58 -3.11
C HIS A 482 -14.45 30.82 -4.25
N LEU A 483 -13.92 29.62 -3.99
CA LEU A 483 -13.24 28.83 -5.01
C LEU A 483 -14.19 28.41 -6.14
N LYS A 484 -15.50 28.28 -5.88
CA LYS A 484 -16.51 27.93 -6.90
C LYS A 484 -16.55 28.86 -8.11
N ASN A 485 -16.12 30.11 -7.93
CA ASN A 485 -16.13 31.11 -8.99
C ASN A 485 -14.88 31.03 -9.88
N LEU A 486 -13.95 30.12 -9.57
CA LEU A 486 -12.75 29.93 -10.37
C LEU A 486 -13.07 29.16 -11.66
N PRO A 487 -12.33 29.43 -12.75
CA PRO A 487 -12.42 28.66 -13.99
C PRO A 487 -12.26 27.15 -13.76
N ALA A 488 -12.97 26.32 -14.52
CA ALA A 488 -12.98 24.87 -14.32
C ALA A 488 -11.59 24.20 -14.46
N ASP A 489 -10.68 24.80 -15.23
CA ASP A 489 -9.31 24.34 -15.45
C ASP A 489 -8.28 24.96 -14.49
N ALA A 490 -8.73 25.69 -13.47
CA ALA A 490 -7.87 26.35 -12.50
C ALA A 490 -6.92 25.38 -11.77
N VAL A 491 -5.65 25.76 -11.73
CA VAL A 491 -4.61 25.11 -10.92
C VAL A 491 -4.34 25.95 -9.68
N LEU A 492 -4.52 25.34 -8.51
CA LEU A 492 -4.42 25.96 -7.19
C LEU A 492 -3.23 25.42 -6.41
N ILE A 493 -2.57 26.28 -5.65
CA ILE A 493 -1.62 25.89 -4.60
C ILE A 493 -2.07 26.45 -3.25
N GLU A 494 -2.10 25.59 -2.24
CA GLU A 494 -2.25 25.99 -0.85
C GLU A 494 -0.88 26.41 -0.29
N TYR A 495 -0.78 27.58 0.35
CA TYR A 495 0.47 28.14 0.84
C TYR A 495 0.37 28.53 2.33
N PRO A 496 1.33 28.16 3.20
CA PRO A 496 2.64 27.61 2.89
C PRO A 496 2.60 26.15 2.41
N LEU A 497 3.52 25.82 1.51
CA LEU A 497 3.66 24.48 0.98
C LEU A 497 4.39 23.60 2.01
N SER A 498 3.66 22.72 2.69
CA SER A 498 4.18 21.93 3.81
C SER A 498 4.49 20.48 3.42
N PHE A 499 5.36 20.24 2.43
CA PHE A 499 5.93 18.89 2.21
C PHE A 499 7.01 18.62 3.27
N SER A 500 6.57 18.50 4.52
CA SER A 500 7.43 18.36 5.68
C SER A 500 7.58 16.89 6.06
N GLU A 501 8.77 16.49 6.54
CA GLU A 501 8.91 15.23 7.31
C GLU A 501 8.17 15.32 8.65
N SER A 502 7.79 16.52 9.09
CA SER A 502 7.01 16.71 10.30
C SER A 502 5.57 16.22 10.13
N GLU A 503 5.08 15.67 11.21
CA GLU A 503 3.75 15.08 11.29
C GLU A 503 2.63 16.12 11.10
N GLN A 504 2.82 17.30 11.69
CA GLN A 504 1.89 18.42 11.58
C GLN A 504 1.76 18.90 10.13
N GLY A 505 2.87 19.04 9.40
CA GLY A 505 2.82 19.46 8.00
C GLY A 505 2.08 18.46 7.11
N ASN A 506 2.30 17.16 7.34
CA ASN A 506 1.57 16.10 6.66
C ASN A 506 0.07 16.11 6.97
N GLU A 507 -0.33 16.39 8.21
CA GLU A 507 -1.74 16.56 8.56
C GLU A 507 -2.36 17.77 7.85
N GLU A 508 -1.66 18.90 7.76
CA GLU A 508 -2.16 20.10 7.09
C GLU A 508 -2.38 19.87 5.59
N VAL A 509 -1.39 19.32 4.88
CA VAL A 509 -1.48 19.03 3.43
C VAL A 509 -2.54 17.98 3.11
N SER A 510 -2.65 16.93 3.93
CA SER A 510 -3.69 15.91 3.73
C SER A 510 -5.09 16.46 4.03
N ARG A 511 -5.23 17.40 4.98
CA ARG A 511 -6.49 18.09 5.28
C ARG A 511 -6.93 19.00 4.14
N THR A 512 -6.04 19.81 3.56
CA THR A 512 -6.37 20.63 2.38
C THR A 512 -6.69 19.76 1.17
N MET A 513 -5.94 18.67 0.99
CA MET A 513 -6.26 17.65 -0.01
C MET A 513 -7.67 17.08 0.21
N TYR A 514 -8.10 16.75 1.44
CA TYR A 514 -9.47 16.36 1.72
C TYR A 514 -10.50 17.46 1.40
N PHE A 515 -10.21 18.73 1.70
CA PHE A 515 -11.09 19.85 1.35
C PHE A 515 -11.27 20.00 -0.16
N SER A 516 -10.29 19.56 -0.96
CA SER A 516 -10.44 19.54 -2.41
C SER A 516 -11.57 18.66 -2.93
N THR A 517 -12.07 17.70 -2.13
CA THR A 517 -13.21 16.85 -2.51
C THR A 517 -14.53 17.61 -2.65
N PHE A 518 -14.59 18.85 -2.16
CA PHE A 518 -15.77 19.72 -2.25
C PHE A 518 -15.79 20.55 -3.55
N HIS A 519 -14.66 20.72 -4.23
CA HIS A 519 -14.54 21.58 -5.41
C HIS A 519 -13.81 20.94 -6.62
N TRP A 520 -13.02 19.89 -6.40
CA TRP A 520 -12.29 19.11 -7.41
C TRP A 520 -11.29 19.86 -8.31
N TYR A 521 -11.05 21.17 -8.09
CA TYR A 521 -9.91 21.87 -8.70
C TYR A 521 -8.57 21.15 -8.52
N ARG A 522 -7.67 21.37 -9.47
CA ARG A 522 -6.36 20.72 -9.53
C ARG A 522 -5.41 21.40 -8.54
N LEU A 523 -5.00 20.67 -7.52
CA LEU A 523 -4.02 21.07 -6.51
C LEU A 523 -2.61 20.73 -6.95
N VAL A 524 -1.66 21.63 -6.71
CA VAL A 524 -0.22 21.37 -6.88
C VAL A 524 0.32 20.55 -5.72
N ASP A 525 -0.19 20.79 -4.52
CA ASP A 525 0.14 20.04 -3.31
C ASP A 525 -0.64 18.72 -3.19
N GLY A 526 -0.21 17.87 -2.26
CA GLY A 526 -0.85 16.58 -2.01
C GLY A 526 -0.07 15.68 -1.06
N TYR A 527 -0.76 14.80 -0.35
CA TYR A 527 -0.16 13.83 0.56
C TYR A 527 -0.40 12.41 0.04
N THR A 528 0.65 11.68 -0.31
CA THR A 528 0.55 10.29 -0.78
C THR A 528 1.76 9.46 -0.34
N SER A 529 1.84 8.20 -0.79
CA SER A 529 3.03 7.38 -0.54
C SER A 529 4.25 7.88 -1.31
N PHE A 530 4.05 8.54 -2.45
CA PHE A 530 5.12 9.13 -3.26
C PHE A 530 4.77 10.55 -3.70
N ALA A 531 5.53 11.55 -3.25
CA ALA A 531 5.45 12.88 -3.83
C ALA A 531 6.43 13.01 -4.99
N PRO A 532 6.05 13.68 -6.09
CA PRO A 532 6.96 13.89 -7.20
C PRO A 532 8.18 14.71 -6.82
N PRO A 533 9.37 14.40 -7.36
CA PRO A 533 10.58 15.09 -6.95
C PRO A 533 10.58 16.61 -7.24
N ALA A 534 9.80 17.06 -8.24
CA ALA A 534 9.68 18.49 -8.55
C ALA A 534 8.90 19.25 -7.48
N ASN A 535 7.95 18.62 -6.79
CA ASN A 535 7.22 19.26 -5.70
C ASN A 535 8.14 19.61 -4.52
N PHE A 536 9.11 18.73 -4.22
CA PHE A 536 10.18 19.05 -3.25
C PHE A 536 11.13 20.13 -3.77
N ASP A 537 11.42 20.16 -5.07
CA ASP A 537 12.21 21.25 -5.65
C ASP A 537 11.46 22.59 -5.53
N LEU A 538 10.15 22.60 -5.80
CA LEU A 538 9.28 23.78 -5.64
C LEU A 538 9.30 24.30 -4.21
N GLN A 539 9.09 23.43 -3.22
CA GLN A 539 9.16 23.81 -1.81
C GLN A 539 10.51 24.46 -1.47
N ARG A 540 11.62 23.83 -1.88
CA ARG A 540 12.96 24.40 -1.67
C ARG A 540 13.14 25.79 -2.30
N VAL A 541 12.52 26.06 -3.45
CA VAL A 541 12.54 27.42 -4.03
C VAL A 541 11.74 28.39 -3.18
N LEU A 542 10.53 28.01 -2.77
CA LEU A 542 9.67 28.86 -1.95
C LEU A 542 10.31 29.17 -0.58
N GLU A 543 11.08 28.23 -0.02
CA GLU A 543 11.83 28.39 1.23
C GLU A 543 13.06 29.31 1.11
N ARG A 544 13.56 29.59 -0.09
CA ARG A 544 14.65 30.57 -0.31
C ARG A 544 14.18 32.01 -0.15
N LEU A 545 12.87 32.25 -0.22
CA LEU A 545 12.26 33.56 -0.03
C LEU A 545 12.72 34.65 -1.02
N ASP A 546 13.25 34.25 -2.18
CA ASP A 546 13.59 35.17 -3.25
C ASP A 546 12.39 35.40 -4.18
N THR A 547 12.08 36.67 -4.45
CA THR A 547 10.87 37.09 -5.17
C THR A 547 10.89 36.61 -6.62
N LYS A 548 12.05 36.70 -7.30
CA LYS A 548 12.18 36.34 -8.73
C LYS A 548 12.06 34.83 -8.94
N SER A 549 12.80 34.03 -8.18
CA SER A 549 12.76 32.57 -8.26
C SER A 549 11.41 32.02 -7.84
N THR A 550 10.77 32.58 -6.81
CA THR A 550 9.42 32.20 -6.38
C THR A 550 8.40 32.37 -7.50
N ILE A 551 8.28 33.58 -8.08
CA ILE A 551 7.27 33.81 -9.12
C ILE A 551 7.56 32.99 -10.37
N SER A 552 8.83 32.81 -10.73
CA SER A 552 9.24 31.94 -11.84
C SER A 552 8.78 30.50 -11.58
N ALA A 553 8.96 29.98 -10.36
CA ALA A 553 8.61 28.60 -10.02
C ALA A 553 7.10 28.36 -10.00
N LEU A 554 6.34 29.32 -9.45
CA LEU A 554 4.88 29.26 -9.47
C LEU A 554 4.35 29.25 -10.91
N LYS A 555 4.91 30.12 -11.79
CA LYS A 555 4.55 30.14 -13.21
C LYS A 555 4.94 28.84 -13.91
N ALA A 556 6.14 28.32 -13.66
CA ALA A 556 6.64 27.07 -14.26
C ALA A 556 5.79 25.83 -13.95
N PHE A 557 5.16 25.79 -12.76
CA PHE A 557 4.20 24.76 -12.38
C PHE A 557 2.80 24.96 -12.99
N GLY A 558 2.58 26.08 -13.69
CA GLY A 558 1.29 26.44 -14.29
C GLY A 558 0.23 26.83 -13.25
N ILE A 559 0.65 27.41 -12.12
CA ILE A 559 -0.21 27.74 -10.99
C ILE A 559 -0.99 29.01 -11.30
N ASP A 560 -2.31 28.93 -11.41
CA ASP A 560 -3.16 30.08 -11.73
C ASP A 560 -3.61 30.83 -10.46
N TYR A 561 -3.75 30.11 -9.34
CA TYR A 561 -4.23 30.66 -8.07
C TYR A 561 -3.37 30.20 -6.89
N LEU A 562 -3.13 31.10 -5.95
CA LEU A 562 -2.45 30.83 -4.68
C LEU A 562 -3.37 31.17 -3.52
N LEU A 563 -3.74 30.18 -2.72
CA LEU A 563 -4.51 30.36 -1.49
C LEU A 563 -3.54 30.43 -0.31
N ALA A 564 -3.38 31.63 0.25
CA ALA A 564 -2.49 31.88 1.37
C ALA A 564 -3.23 31.69 2.70
N HIS A 565 -2.72 30.81 3.56
CA HIS A 565 -3.14 30.66 4.95
C HIS A 565 -2.18 31.41 5.88
N TRP A 566 -2.57 32.60 6.33
CA TRP A 566 -1.74 33.49 7.14
C TRP A 566 -1.51 32.97 8.57
N GLY A 567 -2.40 32.11 9.06
CA GLY A 567 -2.25 31.44 10.36
C GLY A 567 -1.10 30.44 10.33
N GLY A 568 -0.16 30.52 11.28
CA GLY A 568 1.00 29.61 11.34
C GLY A 568 2.12 29.91 10.34
N MET A 569 1.88 30.73 9.31
CA MET A 569 2.92 31.11 8.34
C MET A 569 4.04 31.96 8.99
N PRO A 570 5.33 31.58 8.81
CA PRO A 570 6.50 32.36 9.23
C PRO A 570 6.48 33.81 8.73
N ALA A 571 7.04 34.73 9.52
CA ALA A 571 7.05 36.16 9.20
C ALA A 571 7.72 36.46 7.85
N GLU A 572 8.77 35.73 7.51
CA GLU A 572 9.52 35.91 6.26
C GLU A 572 8.69 35.51 5.02
N GLN A 573 7.94 34.42 5.10
CA GLN A 573 7.02 33.99 4.05
C GLN A 573 5.86 34.98 3.87
N LYS A 574 5.36 35.55 4.98
CA LYS A 574 4.37 36.64 4.93
C LYS A 574 4.92 37.86 4.20
N MET A 575 6.15 38.24 4.49
CA MET A 575 6.82 39.37 3.85
C MET A 575 7.00 39.11 2.34
N LEU A 576 7.42 37.90 1.95
CA LEU A 576 7.54 37.50 0.54
C LEU A 576 6.22 37.69 -0.22
N LEU A 577 5.10 37.17 0.30
CA LEU A 577 3.79 37.32 -0.36
C LEU A 577 3.37 38.79 -0.48
N ARG A 578 3.64 39.60 0.55
CA ARG A 578 3.37 41.05 0.51
C ARG A 578 4.21 41.76 -0.53
N THR A 579 5.50 41.42 -0.65
CA THR A 579 6.39 41.98 -1.67
C THR A 579 5.93 41.61 -3.07
N LEU A 580 5.54 40.35 -3.29
CA LEU A 580 4.99 39.89 -4.58
C LEU A 580 3.67 40.59 -4.94
N GLU A 581 2.82 40.82 -3.95
CA GLU A 581 1.57 41.58 -4.10
C GLU A 581 1.84 43.05 -4.49
N VAL A 582 2.75 43.74 -3.78
CA VAL A 582 3.13 45.12 -4.09
C VAL A 582 3.79 45.25 -5.46
N ALA A 583 4.59 44.26 -5.87
CA ALA A 583 5.21 44.18 -7.18
C ALA A 583 4.22 43.85 -8.32
N GLY A 584 2.94 43.60 -8.01
CA GLY A 584 1.91 43.26 -8.99
C GLY A 584 1.96 41.83 -9.51
N ASN A 585 2.81 40.97 -8.95
CA ASN A 585 2.92 39.56 -9.34
C ASN A 585 1.79 38.69 -8.78
N LEU A 586 1.21 39.08 -7.64
CA LEU A 586 0.06 38.44 -7.02
C LEU A 586 -1.09 39.44 -6.91
N LYS A 587 -2.20 39.17 -7.62
CA LYS A 587 -3.39 40.02 -7.55
C LYS A 587 -4.40 39.45 -6.55
N PRO A 588 -4.70 40.12 -5.43
CA PRO A 588 -5.70 39.62 -4.49
C PRO A 588 -7.10 39.64 -5.11
N ILE A 589 -7.79 38.50 -5.09
CA ILE A 589 -9.20 38.39 -5.52
C ILE A 589 -10.12 38.52 -4.31
N VAL A 590 -9.82 37.77 -3.24
CA VAL A 590 -10.63 37.71 -2.03
C VAL A 590 -9.72 37.72 -0.82
N ARG A 591 -10.10 38.53 0.19
CA ARG A 591 -9.46 38.55 1.51
C ARG A 591 -10.48 38.17 2.57
N GLU A 592 -10.24 37.08 3.29
CA GLU A 592 -11.06 36.66 4.42
C GLU A 592 -10.36 37.06 5.73
N GLY A 593 -10.66 38.28 6.18
CA GLY A 593 -10.07 38.85 7.38
C GLY A 593 -8.54 38.80 7.35
N ASN A 594 -7.95 38.32 8.45
CA ASN A 594 -6.50 38.17 8.58
C ASN A 594 -6.05 36.69 8.50
N GLN A 595 -6.93 35.77 8.08
CA GLN A 595 -6.65 34.33 8.08
C GLN A 595 -6.33 33.78 6.70
N HIS A 596 -7.07 34.19 5.66
CA HIS A 596 -6.89 33.66 4.31
C HIS A 596 -6.93 34.75 3.24
N THR A 597 -6.12 34.60 2.19
CA THR A 597 -6.21 35.42 0.97
C THR A 597 -6.09 34.53 -0.26
N LEU A 598 -6.99 34.71 -1.22
CA LEU A 598 -6.90 34.11 -2.55
C LEU A 598 -6.26 35.10 -3.53
N TYR A 599 -5.13 34.71 -4.10
CA TYR A 599 -4.39 35.46 -5.10
C TYR A 599 -4.52 34.83 -6.48
N GLN A 600 -4.54 35.68 -7.52
CA GLN A 600 -4.38 35.29 -8.92
C GLN A 600 -2.95 35.54 -9.38
N ILE A 601 -2.42 34.62 -10.18
CA ILE A 601 -1.11 34.72 -10.84
C ILE A 601 -1.34 34.92 -12.34
N ASP A 602 -0.71 35.93 -12.94
CA ASP A 602 -0.75 36.12 -14.39
C ASP A 602 0.21 35.16 -15.11
N ASN A 603 -0.37 34.10 -15.69
CA ASN A 603 0.31 33.07 -16.48
C ASN A 603 0.21 33.28 -18.00
N SER A 604 -0.38 34.40 -18.48
CA SER A 604 -0.68 34.61 -19.90
C SER A 604 0.54 34.44 -20.83
N GLN A 605 1.69 34.99 -20.43
CA GLN A 605 2.94 34.90 -21.19
C GLN A 605 3.62 33.52 -21.13
N HIS A 606 3.36 32.75 -20.07
CA HIS A 606 4.00 31.45 -19.85
C HIS A 606 3.24 30.32 -20.55
N LYS A 607 1.90 30.37 -20.58
CA LYS A 607 1.07 29.42 -21.35
C LYS A 607 1.33 29.50 -22.87
N SER A 608 1.85 30.62 -23.39
CA SER A 608 2.13 30.82 -24.83
C SER A 608 3.53 30.38 -25.29
N THR A 609 4.48 30.13 -24.38
CA THR A 609 5.88 29.85 -24.74
C THR A 609 6.20 28.36 -24.50
N ALA A 610 6.53 27.64 -25.58
CA ALA A 610 7.10 26.29 -25.45
C ALA A 610 8.41 26.38 -24.63
N PRO A 611 8.66 25.47 -23.67
CA PRO A 611 9.85 25.55 -22.84
C PRO A 611 11.11 25.55 -23.73
N ARG A 612 11.92 26.60 -23.60
CA ARG A 612 13.24 26.65 -24.24
C ARG A 612 14.17 25.71 -23.49
N LEU A 613 14.98 24.96 -24.24
CA LEU A 613 16.03 24.11 -23.68
C LEU A 613 17.21 25.00 -23.25
N PRO A 614 17.76 24.80 -22.03
CA PRO A 614 18.97 25.46 -21.60
C PRO A 614 20.15 24.76 -22.27
N ASN A 615 21.25 25.48 -22.43
CA ASN A 615 22.46 24.86 -22.96
C ASN A 615 23.05 23.90 -21.92
N ILE A 616 23.56 22.75 -22.36
CA ILE A 616 24.35 21.86 -21.50
C ILE A 616 25.74 22.46 -21.41
N GLU A 617 26.11 22.94 -20.22
CA GLU A 617 27.41 23.56 -19.96
C GLU A 617 28.50 22.49 -19.91
N ARG A 618 28.25 21.43 -19.13
CA ARG A 618 29.26 20.43 -18.79
C ARG A 618 28.64 19.04 -18.61
N LEU A 619 29.37 18.03 -19.02
CA LEU A 619 29.10 16.63 -18.74
C LEU A 619 30.11 16.11 -17.71
N ALA A 620 29.64 15.42 -16.68
CA ALA A 620 30.52 14.70 -15.78
C ALA A 620 30.05 13.26 -15.58
N ILE A 621 31.01 12.37 -15.36
CA ILE A 621 30.76 10.95 -15.14
C ILE A 621 31.52 10.55 -13.88
N TYR A 622 30.79 10.01 -12.89
CA TYR A 622 31.32 9.64 -11.59
C TYR A 622 31.02 8.18 -11.26
N GLU A 623 31.75 7.63 -10.28
CA GLU A 623 31.45 6.33 -9.70
C GLU A 623 30.02 6.29 -9.13
N GLY A 624 29.27 5.26 -9.51
CA GLY A 624 27.94 4.98 -8.95
C GLY A 624 28.04 4.20 -7.63
N ASP A 625 26.93 3.58 -7.21
CA ASP A 625 26.94 2.76 -6.00
C ASP A 625 27.93 1.59 -6.16
N GLN A 626 28.88 1.46 -5.23
CA GLN A 626 30.00 0.50 -5.29
C GLN A 626 29.52 -0.95 -5.42
N GLN A 627 28.24 -1.23 -5.13
CA GLN A 627 27.69 -2.57 -5.18
C GLN A 627 27.25 -3.06 -6.58
N GLN A 628 27.04 -2.17 -7.57
CA GLN A 628 26.45 -2.56 -8.87
C GLN A 628 27.30 -2.29 -10.13
N ARG A 629 28.52 -1.74 -10.02
CA ARG A 629 29.35 -1.31 -11.17
C ARG A 629 28.60 -0.38 -12.14
N ASP A 630 27.72 0.44 -11.58
CA ASP A 630 27.07 1.50 -12.33
C ASP A 630 27.92 2.76 -12.25
N VAL A 631 27.73 3.61 -13.26
CA VAL A 631 28.38 4.91 -13.39
C VAL A 631 27.29 5.96 -13.48
N ARG A 632 27.45 7.07 -12.73
CA ARG A 632 26.49 8.18 -12.76
C ARG A 632 26.95 9.22 -13.77
N VAL A 633 26.10 9.50 -14.76
CA VAL A 633 26.29 10.55 -15.76
C VAL A 633 25.48 11.78 -15.31
N CYS A 634 26.15 12.89 -15.07
CA CYS A 634 25.59 14.16 -14.66
C CYS A 634 25.65 15.17 -15.81
N PHE A 635 24.49 15.69 -16.20
CA PHE A 635 24.37 16.82 -17.13
C PHE A 635 24.29 18.10 -16.31
N TYR A 636 25.20 19.04 -16.50
CA TYR A 636 25.12 20.38 -15.95
C TYR A 636 24.54 21.32 -17.01
N TYR A 637 23.51 22.06 -16.65
CA TYR A 637 22.81 23.01 -17.51
C TYR A 637 23.21 24.43 -17.13
N GLN A 638 23.57 25.22 -18.14
CA GLN A 638 23.70 26.66 -17.99
C GLN A 638 22.30 27.27 -18.10
N ILE A 639 21.76 27.72 -16.97
CA ILE A 639 20.46 28.38 -16.89
C ILE A 639 20.76 29.84 -16.51
N GLU A 640 20.50 30.78 -17.41
CA GLU A 640 20.61 32.20 -17.08
C GLU A 640 19.59 32.54 -15.98
N MET A 641 20.01 33.30 -14.96
CA MET A 641 19.15 33.60 -13.80
C MET A 641 17.87 34.38 -14.17
N ASP A 642 17.85 35.00 -15.35
CA ASP A 642 16.71 35.74 -15.89
C ASP A 642 15.82 34.90 -16.85
N GLU A 643 16.17 33.63 -17.11
CA GLU A 643 15.37 32.73 -17.95
C GLU A 643 14.59 31.66 -17.15
N VAL A 644 13.44 31.32 -17.72
CA VAL A 644 12.43 30.35 -17.29
C VAL A 644 13.04 29.08 -16.66
N LEU A 645 12.60 28.75 -15.44
CA LEU A 645 12.91 27.47 -14.80
C LEU A 645 12.54 26.32 -15.74
N LEU A 646 13.51 25.49 -16.10
CA LEU A 646 13.19 24.26 -16.79
C LEU A 646 12.56 23.29 -15.83
N VAL A 647 11.28 23.04 -16.08
CA VAL A 647 10.67 21.78 -15.70
C VAL A 647 11.12 20.73 -16.70
N THR A 648 11.83 19.71 -16.24
CA THR A 648 11.99 18.50 -17.06
C THR A 648 10.60 17.97 -17.36
N PRO A 649 10.23 17.82 -18.65
CA PRO A 649 8.84 17.93 -19.06
C PRO A 649 7.97 16.88 -18.41
N TRP A 650 6.86 17.34 -17.83
CA TRP A 650 5.78 16.55 -17.23
C TRP A 650 5.19 15.49 -18.18
N GLN A 651 5.50 15.55 -19.48
CA GLN A 651 4.93 14.72 -20.55
C GLN A 651 5.96 14.03 -21.48
N ASN A 652 7.24 14.45 -21.50
CA ASN A 652 8.24 13.89 -22.42
C ASN A 652 9.41 13.28 -21.65
N SER A 653 9.71 12.00 -21.87
CA SER A 653 10.91 11.39 -21.32
C SER A 653 12.16 12.09 -21.86
N VAL A 654 13.09 12.43 -20.97
CA VAL A 654 14.46 12.72 -21.39
C VAL A 654 15.05 11.39 -21.86
N GLU A 655 15.36 11.25 -23.14
CA GLU A 655 16.06 10.07 -23.63
C GLU A 655 17.57 10.34 -23.63
N CYS A 656 18.29 9.61 -22.80
CA CYS A 656 19.75 9.63 -22.80
C CYS A 656 20.26 8.35 -23.47
N GLN A 657 20.94 8.48 -24.59
CA GLN A 657 21.66 7.39 -25.24
C GLN A 657 23.14 7.51 -24.93
N ILE A 658 23.71 6.52 -24.27
CA ILE A 658 25.13 6.45 -23.94
C ILE A 658 25.76 5.31 -24.72
N SER A 659 26.79 5.65 -25.50
CA SER A 659 27.51 4.71 -26.35
C SER A 659 28.97 4.66 -25.93
N TRP A 660 29.46 3.46 -25.63
CA TRP A 660 30.83 3.21 -25.19
C TRP A 660 31.66 2.59 -26.32
N TYR A 661 32.85 3.13 -26.57
CA TYR A 661 33.75 2.71 -27.65
C TYR A 661 35.13 2.33 -27.10
N LYS A 662 35.73 1.26 -27.63
CA LYS A 662 37.07 0.79 -27.21
C LYS A 662 38.21 1.59 -27.84
N LYS A 663 37.96 2.18 -29.02
CA LYS A 663 38.93 3.01 -29.75
C LYS A 663 38.90 4.44 -29.20
N LEU A 664 40.09 5.04 -29.03
CA LEU A 664 40.28 6.37 -28.43
C LEU A 664 40.47 7.51 -29.45
N GLU A 665 40.39 7.22 -30.75
CA GLU A 665 40.55 8.16 -31.87
C GLU A 665 39.58 9.36 -31.79
N SER A 666 39.98 10.52 -32.31
CA SER A 666 39.24 11.79 -32.25
C SER A 666 37.93 11.71 -33.04
N ALA A 667 36.84 11.54 -32.31
CA ALA A 667 35.48 11.25 -32.78
C ALA A 667 35.30 9.85 -33.40
N PRO A 668 34.29 9.07 -32.96
CA PRO A 668 33.97 7.79 -33.58
C PRO A 668 33.58 8.00 -35.05
N GLU A 669 34.24 7.33 -36.00
CA GLU A 669 33.79 7.24 -37.38
C GLU A 669 32.34 6.73 -37.43
N LYS A 670 31.55 7.19 -38.40
CA LYS A 670 30.12 6.83 -38.58
C LYS A 670 29.84 5.31 -38.53
N ASP A 671 30.83 4.48 -38.85
CA ASP A 671 30.72 3.02 -38.94
C ASP A 671 31.29 2.24 -37.72
N SER A 672 31.78 2.95 -36.70
CA SER A 672 32.30 2.30 -35.50
C SER A 672 31.17 1.75 -34.61
N LYS A 673 31.16 0.43 -34.37
CA LYS A 673 30.14 -0.21 -33.52
C LYS A 673 30.46 -0.01 -32.03
N PRO A 674 29.55 0.58 -31.24
CA PRO A 674 29.71 0.70 -29.79
C PRO A 674 29.68 -0.68 -29.11
N ILE A 675 30.47 -0.83 -28.04
CA ILE A 675 30.52 -2.05 -27.22
C ILE A 675 29.26 -2.18 -26.37
N LEU A 676 28.77 -1.06 -25.87
CA LEU A 676 27.58 -0.95 -25.04
C LEU A 676 26.82 0.30 -25.47
N VAL A 677 25.54 0.13 -25.78
CA VAL A 677 24.60 1.23 -25.97
C VAL A 677 23.53 1.09 -24.91
N LYS A 678 23.35 2.13 -24.11
CA LYS A 678 22.25 2.19 -23.16
C LYS A 678 21.38 3.40 -23.45
N ASN A 679 20.11 3.13 -23.74
CA ASN A 679 19.08 4.16 -23.74
C ASN A 679 18.48 4.18 -22.33
N VAL A 680 18.66 5.28 -21.64
CA VAL A 680 18.09 5.52 -20.32
C VAL A 680 17.03 6.62 -20.47
N PRO A 681 15.74 6.27 -20.40
CA PRO A 681 14.71 7.27 -20.23
C PRO A 681 14.84 7.81 -18.79
N PHE A 682 15.20 9.07 -18.63
CA PHE A 682 15.03 9.73 -17.34
C PHE A 682 13.55 10.08 -17.21
N GLN A 683 12.91 9.39 -16.28
CA GLN A 683 11.50 9.54 -15.96
C GLN A 683 11.40 10.22 -14.58
N GLY A 684 11.45 11.54 -14.57
CA GLY A 684 11.37 12.30 -13.32
C GLY A 684 11.13 13.76 -13.60
N SER A 685 10.30 14.37 -12.77
CA SER A 685 10.13 15.82 -12.76
C SER A 685 11.21 16.44 -11.88
N ARG A 686 11.94 17.41 -12.39
CA ARG A 686 12.85 18.27 -11.63
C ARG A 686 12.60 19.73 -11.99
N LEU A 687 12.68 20.61 -11.00
CA LEU A 687 12.76 22.05 -11.23
C LEU A 687 14.25 22.43 -11.27
N LEU A 688 14.82 22.58 -12.47
CA LEU A 688 16.21 23.02 -12.62
C LEU A 688 16.34 24.50 -12.22
N ASN A 689 17.47 24.90 -11.61
CA ASN A 689 17.70 26.22 -10.97
C ASN A 689 17.03 26.41 -9.58
N ALA A 690 16.39 25.36 -9.03
CA ALA A 690 15.90 25.34 -7.65
C ALA A 690 16.95 25.03 -6.57
N SER A 691 18.09 24.44 -6.92
CA SER A 691 19.19 23.96 -6.04
C SER A 691 20.20 23.07 -6.75
N LEU A 692 19.82 22.52 -7.91
CA LEU A 692 20.69 21.71 -8.76
C LEU A 692 20.50 22.18 -10.21
N ASN A 693 21.60 22.65 -10.82
CA ASN A 693 21.67 22.84 -12.27
C ASN A 693 22.07 21.54 -12.97
N ALA A 694 21.80 20.38 -12.34
CA ALA A 694 22.25 19.12 -12.85
C ALA A 694 21.22 18.00 -12.76
N ILE A 695 21.20 17.15 -13.79
CA ILE A 695 20.46 15.88 -13.80
C ILE A 695 21.47 14.75 -13.79
N ALA A 696 21.42 13.91 -12.76
CA ALA A 696 22.23 12.70 -12.65
C ALA A 696 21.42 11.48 -13.07
N ILE A 697 21.98 10.66 -13.95
CA ILE A 697 21.39 9.41 -14.44
C ILE A 697 22.37 8.28 -14.14
N ALA A 698 21.92 7.23 -13.43
CA ALA A 698 22.72 6.03 -13.22
C ALA A 698 22.66 5.12 -14.45
N VAL A 699 23.81 4.60 -14.87
CA VAL A 699 23.96 3.88 -16.14
C VAL A 699 24.93 2.70 -15.92
N PRO A 700 24.60 1.50 -16.41
CA PRO A 700 25.53 0.38 -16.37
C PRO A 700 26.79 0.69 -17.16
N ALA A 701 27.94 0.33 -16.61
CA ALA A 701 29.22 0.56 -17.24
C ALA A 701 29.89 -0.74 -17.72
N PRO A 702 30.72 -0.67 -18.77
CA PRO A 702 31.54 -1.81 -19.21
C PRO A 702 32.59 -2.19 -18.14
N ALA A 703 33.23 -3.34 -18.32
CA ALA A 703 34.30 -3.81 -17.43
C ALA A 703 35.45 -2.77 -17.33
N PRO A 704 36.28 -2.82 -16.26
CA PRO A 704 37.39 -1.88 -16.07
C PRO A 704 38.25 -1.71 -17.34
N GLY A 705 38.56 -0.46 -17.67
CA GLY A 705 39.23 -0.10 -18.91
C GLY A 705 39.04 1.38 -19.28
N LYS A 706 39.70 1.80 -20.35
CA LYS A 706 39.62 3.15 -20.91
C LYS A 706 38.74 3.14 -22.15
N TYR A 707 37.72 3.98 -22.15
CA TYR A 707 36.68 4.02 -23.17
C TYR A 707 36.45 5.45 -23.66
N ARG A 708 36.14 5.60 -24.94
CA ARG A 708 35.52 6.82 -25.44
C ARG A 708 34.01 6.71 -25.26
N VAL A 709 33.39 7.76 -24.73
CA VAL A 709 31.96 7.76 -24.37
C VAL A 709 31.29 8.90 -25.13
N THR A 710 30.21 8.57 -25.83
CA THR A 710 29.33 9.54 -26.45
C THR A 710 28.00 9.52 -25.72
N VAL A 711 27.58 10.69 -25.24
CA VAL A 711 26.32 10.88 -24.54
C VAL A 711 25.43 11.77 -25.38
N LYS A 712 24.37 11.18 -25.93
CA LYS A 712 23.34 11.89 -26.70
C LYS A 712 22.12 12.07 -25.81
N HIS A 713 21.83 13.32 -25.48
CA HIS A 713 20.69 13.73 -24.68
C HIS A 713 19.61 14.30 -25.61
N ARG A 714 18.39 13.74 -25.57
CA ARG A 714 17.25 14.21 -26.35
C ARG A 714 16.12 14.65 -25.42
N LEU A 715 15.61 15.85 -25.67
CA LEU A 715 14.42 16.38 -25.00
C LEU A 715 13.49 16.95 -26.05
N SER A 716 12.30 16.35 -26.22
CA SER A 716 11.35 16.71 -27.27
C SER A 716 12.02 16.68 -28.68
N SER A 717 11.99 17.79 -29.42
CA SER A 717 12.50 17.89 -30.80
C SER A 717 14.01 18.18 -30.93
N ARG A 718 14.73 18.48 -29.85
CA ARG A 718 16.17 18.80 -29.88
C ARG A 718 17.03 17.72 -29.23
N SER A 719 18.25 17.55 -29.74
CA SER A 719 19.25 16.65 -29.16
C SER A 719 20.62 17.33 -29.05
N VAL A 720 21.30 17.12 -27.93
CA VAL A 720 22.69 17.54 -27.69
C VAL A 720 23.55 16.30 -27.57
N THR A 721 24.70 16.28 -28.22
CA THR A 721 25.67 15.18 -28.13
C THR A 721 26.96 15.71 -27.54
N LYS A 722 27.44 15.11 -26.45
CA LYS A 722 28.74 15.37 -25.84
C LYS A 722 29.60 14.11 -25.92
N THR A 723 30.91 14.28 -26.08
CA THR A 723 31.87 13.17 -26.19
C THR A 723 33.00 13.40 -25.20
N GLY A 724 33.60 12.32 -24.71
CA GLY A 724 34.80 12.39 -23.88
C GLY A 724 35.43 11.03 -23.66
N VAL A 725 36.45 10.99 -22.81
CA VAL A 725 37.19 9.78 -22.45
C VAL A 725 36.91 9.42 -21.00
N CYS A 726 36.43 8.19 -20.77
CA CYS A 726 36.11 7.63 -19.47
C CYS A 726 37.08 6.48 -19.12
N GLU A 727 37.78 6.59 -18.01
CA GLU A 727 38.64 5.55 -17.44
C GLU A 727 37.92 4.93 -16.24
N ILE A 728 37.70 3.62 -16.28
CA ILE A 728 37.06 2.84 -15.21
C ILE A 728 38.12 1.93 -14.60
N TYR A 729 38.39 2.12 -13.32
CA TYR A 729 39.42 1.35 -12.60
C TYR A 729 38.85 0.06 -11.98
N PRO A 730 39.67 -0.96 -11.70
CA PRO A 730 39.22 -2.23 -11.12
C PRO A 730 38.51 -2.09 -9.76
N HIS A 731 38.81 -1.04 -9.02
CA HIS A 731 38.23 -0.70 -7.72
C HIS A 731 36.97 0.17 -7.82
N GLY A 732 36.42 0.39 -9.01
CA GLY A 732 35.16 1.13 -9.23
C GLY A 732 35.33 2.61 -9.54
N PHE A 733 36.49 3.20 -9.21
CA PHE A 733 36.76 4.61 -9.49
C PHE A 733 36.61 4.94 -10.97
N VAL A 734 36.05 6.11 -11.26
CA VAL A 734 35.80 6.59 -12.62
C VAL A 734 36.43 7.95 -12.82
N ARG A 735 37.20 8.11 -13.90
CA ARG A 735 37.73 9.41 -14.33
C ARG A 735 37.22 9.74 -15.71
N PHE A 736 36.53 10.87 -15.84
CA PHE A 736 36.02 11.34 -17.13
C PHE A 736 36.59 12.69 -17.51
N HIS A 737 37.01 12.78 -18.76
CA HIS A 737 37.47 14.01 -19.40
C HIS A 737 36.56 14.29 -20.60
N GLU A 738 35.80 15.38 -20.52
CA GLU A 738 34.98 15.86 -21.63
C GLU A 738 35.91 16.40 -22.73
N ASP A 739 35.63 16.07 -23.99
CA ASP A 739 36.32 16.70 -25.12
C ASP A 739 35.93 18.19 -25.18
N PRO A 740 36.85 19.08 -25.60
CA PRO A 740 36.60 20.53 -25.64
C PRO A 740 35.40 20.95 -26.52
#